data_AF-A0AAW2LV53-F1
#
_entry.id   AF-A0AAW2LV53-F1
#
_cell.length_a   1.000
_cell.length_b   1.000
_cell.length_c   1.000
_cell.angle_alpha   90.00
_cell.angle_beta   90.00
_cell.angle_gamma   90.00
#
_symmetry.space_group_name_H-M   'P 1'
#
loop_
_entity.id
_entity.type
_entity.pdbx_description
1 polymer ?
#
loop_
_entity_poly.entity_id
_entity_poly.type
_entity_poly.pdbx_seq_one_letter_code
_entity_poly.pdbx_strand_id
1 'polypeptide(L)'
;MATPSEARAVKSLNKSSGGRRFVFKKFSQRIEEIDIDVYRSLGPLKAEPSQGSSFFRDCLIEYRELNTAEDFISIYEEIFPLVQTLPQIILQKDLIVSSLLSRLKMEGRLSHEPILRLIAALSRDLLEDFIPFLRTIADSLECLLQSGADRDPEIIEQIFTSWSYIMMYLQKYLIKDVGHVLRITAKLRYYPKDYVREFMAESVSFLLRKTPVQQLKKDPGSGAVLEVLILAFQRLYAELDPVELTFIWKCLCNKITDCVPNGKSLHLSRLLTLLISVVQNDYLGKISDYQTMVELVGLLLTMKIVDPDSEIIDKILQLMLCIVDGLSNYKKMQALLQVSSQWVPVFDLRSQSAFNNLIEVSAERVLNLMMNFCEKLGGEIPSFLDGKSREKLSRIHIFFEETLRYWFGQINEAIEGNLSPILFQQNKLAVLWGIIRCFSHFTDAKAHSSLLMDLINTMDKLMMVESSLLFYQTENANFIFQNMLVERCWMLWTYLLKIYVMPKEIRLSTLRILCYYEPIYYEHSKKEQAVDSNTIIDVCETSHADDPHNNVLNLLRAIEETPLSIATSRRVILLISKIQMGLSAHRIAEQYMPVILNGIIGIFHNRFSYLWNPALECLTVLIRQYSRMVWDRFVKYLEHGQLVFSNKS
;
A
#
# COMPACT_ATOMS: atom_id res chain seq x y z
N MET A 1 9.75 -46.65 -25.55
CA MET A 1 9.76 -45.75 -24.38
C MET A 1 9.21 -44.41 -24.84
N ALA A 2 7.99 -44.07 -24.41
CA ALA A 2 7.40 -42.78 -24.70
C ALA A 2 8.13 -41.68 -23.91
N THR A 3 8.37 -40.54 -24.55
CA THR A 3 9.07 -39.40 -23.94
C THR A 3 8.13 -38.64 -22.98
N PRO A 4 8.65 -37.94 -21.95
CA PRO A 4 7.84 -37.16 -21.01
C PRO A 4 7.00 -36.05 -21.66
N SER A 5 7.36 -35.63 -22.88
CA SER A 5 6.62 -34.66 -23.70
C SER A 5 5.37 -35.24 -24.37
N GLU A 6 5.31 -36.55 -24.62
CA GLU A 6 4.18 -37.20 -25.27
C GLU A 6 3.02 -37.50 -24.29
N ALA A 7 3.31 -37.54 -22.98
CA ALA A 7 2.35 -37.92 -21.94
C ALA A 7 1.39 -36.80 -21.47
N ARG A 8 1.46 -35.58 -22.02
CA ARG A 8 0.80 -34.39 -21.41
C ARG A 8 -0.23 -33.64 -22.24
N ALA A 9 -0.48 -34.01 -23.49
CA ALA A 9 -1.52 -33.35 -24.28
C ALA A 9 -2.89 -34.03 -24.09
N VAL A 10 -3.48 -33.91 -22.90
CA VAL A 10 -4.87 -34.31 -22.67
C VAL A 10 -5.76 -33.41 -23.55
N LYS A 11 -6.36 -33.99 -24.60
CA LYS A 11 -7.26 -33.25 -25.48
C LYS A 11 -8.62 -33.15 -24.82
N SER A 12 -9.12 -31.93 -24.67
CA SER A 12 -10.42 -31.61 -24.07
C SER A 12 -11.49 -31.38 -25.13
N LEU A 13 -12.77 -31.43 -24.74
CA LEU A 13 -13.88 -31.16 -25.66
C LEU A 13 -13.84 -29.71 -26.17
N ASN A 14 -14.01 -29.56 -27.48
CA ASN A 14 -14.10 -28.27 -28.13
C ASN A 14 -15.51 -27.68 -27.93
N LYS A 15 -15.59 -26.48 -27.36
CA LYS A 15 -16.83 -25.72 -27.18
C LYS A 15 -17.08 -24.69 -28.31
N SER A 16 -16.17 -24.60 -29.30
CA SER A 16 -16.33 -23.73 -30.47
C SER A 16 -17.09 -24.43 -31.61
N SER A 17 -17.70 -23.66 -32.52
CA SER A 17 -18.47 -24.15 -33.67
C SER A 17 -17.66 -24.86 -34.76
N GLY A 18 -16.37 -25.13 -34.53
CA GLY A 18 -15.49 -25.80 -35.49
C GLY A 18 -15.61 -27.32 -35.46
N GLY A 19 -15.36 -27.97 -36.60
CA GLY A 19 -15.53 -29.44 -36.77
C GLY A 19 -14.57 -30.34 -35.98
N ARG A 20 -13.58 -29.81 -35.25
CA ARG A 20 -12.69 -30.62 -34.39
C ARG A 20 -13.34 -30.83 -33.02
N ARG A 21 -13.71 -32.07 -32.69
CA ARG A 21 -14.31 -32.44 -31.40
C ARG A 21 -13.36 -32.26 -30.20
N PHE A 22 -12.05 -32.45 -30.40
CA PHE A 22 -11.06 -32.43 -29.32
C PHE A 22 -9.94 -31.42 -29.60
N VAL A 23 -9.64 -30.57 -28.60
CA VAL A 23 -8.62 -29.51 -28.67
C VAL A 23 -7.81 -29.52 -27.37
N PHE A 24 -6.51 -29.24 -27.48
CA PHE A 24 -5.66 -29.04 -26.32
C PHE A 24 -6.08 -27.77 -25.57
N LYS A 25 -6.37 -27.89 -24.28
CA LYS A 25 -6.56 -26.75 -23.38
C LYS A 25 -5.33 -26.55 -22.52
N LYS A 26 -4.93 -25.29 -22.37
CA LYS A 26 -3.86 -24.91 -21.45
C LYS A 26 -4.33 -25.13 -20.01
N PHE A 27 -3.37 -25.23 -19.09
CA PHE A 27 -3.64 -25.38 -17.65
C PHE A 27 -4.66 -24.34 -17.13
N SER A 28 -4.47 -23.05 -17.42
CA SER A 28 -5.38 -21.99 -16.98
C SER A 28 -6.82 -22.19 -17.47
N GLN A 29 -6.99 -22.57 -18.74
CA GLN A 29 -8.32 -22.84 -19.32
C GLN A 29 -8.99 -24.05 -18.68
N ARG A 30 -8.23 -25.08 -18.29
CA ARG A 30 -8.78 -26.23 -17.58
C ARG A 30 -9.22 -25.83 -16.17
N ILE A 31 -8.42 -25.02 -15.48
CA ILE A 31 -8.75 -24.51 -14.13
C ILE A 31 -10.01 -23.64 -14.17
N GLU A 32 -10.14 -22.74 -15.14
CA GLU A 32 -11.33 -21.89 -15.31
C GLU A 32 -12.62 -22.69 -15.61
N GLU A 33 -12.50 -23.92 -16.12
CA GLU A 33 -13.63 -24.79 -16.42
C GLU A 33 -14.07 -25.69 -15.26
N ILE A 34 -13.27 -25.77 -14.20
CA ILE A 34 -13.61 -26.55 -13.01
C ILE A 34 -14.76 -25.84 -12.28
N ASP A 35 -15.84 -26.57 -12.07
CA ASP A 35 -16.98 -26.14 -11.26
C ASP A 35 -17.08 -27.04 -10.03
N ILE A 36 -16.83 -26.46 -8.86
CA ILE A 36 -16.90 -27.16 -7.58
C ILE A 36 -18.19 -26.84 -6.80
N ASP A 37 -19.14 -26.11 -7.41
CA ASP A 37 -20.40 -25.74 -6.76
C ASP A 37 -21.34 -26.94 -6.67
N VAL A 38 -21.12 -27.74 -5.63
CA VAL A 38 -21.97 -28.88 -5.27
C VAL A 38 -23.40 -28.47 -4.86
N TYR A 39 -23.64 -27.18 -4.57
CA TYR A 39 -24.94 -26.68 -4.12
C TYR A 39 -25.87 -26.30 -5.27
N ARG A 40 -25.30 -26.00 -6.45
CA ARG A 40 -26.05 -25.71 -7.69
C ARG A 40 -26.06 -26.87 -8.68
N SER A 41 -25.39 -27.98 -8.37
CA SER A 41 -25.35 -29.15 -9.22
C SER A 41 -26.76 -29.67 -9.51
N LEU A 42 -27.13 -29.69 -10.79
CA LEU A 42 -28.37 -30.27 -11.31
C LEU A 42 -28.32 -31.82 -11.37
N GLY A 43 -27.28 -32.43 -10.82
CA GLY A 43 -27.12 -33.88 -10.79
C GLY A 43 -28.22 -34.55 -9.96
N PRO A 44 -28.69 -35.75 -10.35
CA PRO A 44 -29.64 -36.50 -9.55
C PRO A 44 -29.05 -36.75 -8.16
N LEU A 45 -29.84 -36.47 -7.11
CA LEU A 45 -29.47 -36.81 -5.73
C LEU A 45 -29.16 -38.31 -5.69
N LYS A 46 -27.95 -38.69 -5.26
CA LYS A 46 -27.62 -40.11 -5.04
C LYS A 46 -28.68 -40.69 -4.10
N ALA A 47 -29.34 -41.76 -4.56
CA ALA A 47 -30.35 -42.49 -3.81
C ALA A 47 -29.80 -42.89 -2.43
N GLU A 48 -30.69 -43.03 -1.45
CA GLU A 48 -30.29 -43.59 -0.16
C GLU A 48 -29.73 -45.01 -0.35
N PRO A 49 -28.72 -45.40 0.43
CA PRO A 49 -28.13 -46.72 0.35
C PRO A 49 -29.19 -47.78 0.66
N SER A 50 -29.04 -48.96 0.07
CA SER A 50 -29.92 -50.10 0.37
C SER A 50 -29.89 -50.45 1.87
N GLN A 51 -30.99 -51.01 2.40
CA GLN A 51 -31.07 -51.41 3.82
C GLN A 51 -29.84 -52.24 4.24
N GLY A 52 -29.16 -51.78 5.29
CA GLY A 52 -27.96 -52.42 5.84
C GLY A 52 -26.63 -52.01 5.18
N SER A 53 -26.66 -51.22 4.10
CA SER A 53 -25.46 -50.62 3.49
C SER A 53 -25.23 -49.18 4.00
N SER A 54 -24.18 -48.53 3.49
CA SER A 54 -23.84 -47.13 3.82
C SER A 54 -23.34 -46.39 2.58
N PHE A 55 -23.31 -45.06 2.62
CA PHE A 55 -22.81 -44.26 1.49
C PHE A 55 -21.34 -44.55 1.20
N PHE A 56 -20.53 -44.74 2.24
CA PHE A 56 -19.13 -45.11 2.11
C PHE A 56 -18.95 -46.48 1.46
N ARG A 57 -19.70 -47.49 1.91
CA ARG A 57 -19.62 -48.86 1.38
C ARG A 57 -20.04 -48.91 -0.10
N ASP A 58 -21.16 -48.28 -0.44
CA ASP A 58 -21.65 -48.23 -1.82
C ASP A 58 -20.63 -47.52 -2.73
N CYS A 59 -20.03 -46.42 -2.25
CA CYS A 59 -18.97 -45.71 -2.97
C CYS A 59 -17.69 -46.55 -3.14
N LEU A 60 -17.32 -47.37 -2.15
CA LEU A 60 -16.16 -48.25 -2.20
C LEU A 60 -16.34 -49.36 -3.24
N ILE A 61 -17.55 -49.93 -3.32
CA ILE A 61 -17.90 -50.95 -4.32
C ILE A 61 -17.92 -50.34 -5.72
N GLU A 62 -18.55 -49.17 -5.87
CA GLU A 62 -18.58 -48.41 -7.14
C GLU A 62 -17.15 -48.18 -7.68
N TYR A 63 -16.25 -47.65 -6.85
CA TYR A 63 -14.87 -47.41 -7.30
C TYR A 63 -14.04 -48.69 -7.44
N ARG A 64 -14.43 -49.80 -6.81
CA ARG A 64 -13.80 -51.10 -7.08
C ARG A 64 -14.03 -51.55 -8.52
N GLU A 65 -15.17 -51.23 -9.09
CA GLU A 65 -15.50 -51.50 -10.49
C GLU A 65 -14.84 -50.49 -11.45
N LEU A 66 -14.72 -49.22 -11.03
CA LEU A 66 -14.22 -48.13 -11.88
C LEU A 66 -12.70 -47.94 -11.87
N ASN A 67 -12.00 -48.36 -10.81
CA ASN A 67 -10.59 -48.06 -10.60
C ASN A 67 -9.74 -49.33 -10.36
N THR A 68 -8.60 -49.42 -11.06
CA THR A 68 -7.66 -50.55 -11.00
C THR A 68 -6.25 -50.14 -10.57
N ALA A 69 -6.08 -48.94 -10.02
CA ALA A 69 -4.78 -48.47 -9.57
C ALA A 69 -4.35 -49.18 -8.27
N GLU A 70 -3.05 -49.47 -8.16
CA GLU A 70 -2.45 -50.28 -7.10
C GLU A 70 -2.74 -49.74 -5.69
N ASP A 71 -2.54 -48.44 -5.46
CA ASP A 71 -2.78 -47.83 -4.15
C ASP A 71 -4.25 -47.95 -3.73
N PHE A 72 -5.19 -47.77 -4.66
CA PHE A 72 -6.61 -47.92 -4.38
C PHE A 72 -6.98 -49.38 -4.09
N ILE A 73 -6.44 -50.35 -4.84
CA ILE A 73 -6.66 -51.77 -4.58
C ILE A 73 -6.16 -52.15 -3.17
N SER A 74 -4.98 -51.65 -2.78
CA SER A 74 -4.43 -51.88 -1.44
C SER A 74 -5.35 -51.33 -0.34
N ILE A 75 -5.89 -50.11 -0.52
CA ILE A 75 -6.88 -49.53 0.41
C ILE A 75 -8.15 -50.37 0.46
N TYR A 76 -8.64 -50.80 -0.70
CA TYR A 76 -9.85 -51.62 -0.79
C TYR A 76 -9.69 -52.92 0.01
N GLU A 77 -8.59 -53.64 -0.17
CA GLU A 77 -8.32 -54.89 0.55
C GLU A 77 -8.19 -54.68 2.06
N GLU A 78 -7.61 -53.57 2.49
CA GLU A 78 -7.45 -53.20 3.91
C GLU A 78 -8.79 -52.83 4.55
N ILE A 79 -9.59 -51.98 3.90
CA ILE A 79 -10.77 -51.33 4.50
C ILE A 79 -12.05 -52.15 4.28
N PHE A 80 -12.19 -52.88 3.17
CA PHE A 80 -13.43 -53.58 2.83
C PHE A 80 -13.96 -54.50 3.95
N PRO A 81 -13.14 -55.30 4.65
CA PRO A 81 -13.63 -56.13 5.76
C PRO A 81 -14.21 -55.32 6.94
N LEU A 82 -13.81 -54.06 7.08
CA LEU A 82 -14.15 -53.19 8.21
C LEU A 82 -15.42 -52.35 7.96
N VAL A 83 -15.93 -52.30 6.72
CA VAL A 83 -16.98 -51.35 6.32
C VAL A 83 -18.25 -52.01 5.81
N GLN A 84 -18.53 -53.23 6.26
CA GLN A 84 -19.73 -53.97 5.82
C GLN A 84 -21.03 -53.34 6.32
N THR A 85 -20.98 -52.64 7.46
CA THR A 85 -22.14 -51.98 8.06
C THR A 85 -21.76 -50.63 8.66
N LEU A 86 -22.73 -49.71 8.76
CA LEU A 86 -22.51 -48.39 9.37
C LEU A 86 -21.95 -48.44 10.81
N PRO A 87 -22.41 -49.33 11.72
CA PRO A 87 -21.82 -49.44 13.05
C PRO A 87 -20.33 -49.80 13.05
N GLN A 88 -19.88 -50.65 12.11
CA GLN A 88 -18.46 -50.98 11.97
C GLN A 88 -17.65 -49.79 11.48
N ILE A 89 -18.20 -49.00 10.54
CA ILE A 89 -17.58 -47.75 10.07
C ILE A 89 -17.39 -46.77 11.23
N ILE A 90 -18.41 -46.60 12.07
CA ILE A 90 -18.34 -45.72 13.24
C ILE A 90 -17.27 -46.22 14.24
N LEU A 91 -17.18 -47.52 14.47
CA LEU A 91 -16.20 -48.12 15.37
C LEU A 91 -14.75 -47.97 14.87
N GLN A 92 -14.54 -48.08 13.55
CA GLN A 92 -13.21 -48.12 12.92
C GLN A 92 -12.82 -46.80 12.24
N LYS A 93 -13.56 -45.71 12.48
CA LYS A 93 -13.41 -44.42 11.79
C LYS A 93 -11.97 -43.89 11.79
N ASP A 94 -11.24 -44.03 12.90
CA ASP A 94 -9.85 -43.57 13.00
C ASP A 94 -8.89 -44.34 12.07
N LEU A 95 -9.06 -45.67 11.98
CA LEU A 95 -8.27 -46.52 11.07
C LEU A 95 -8.60 -46.22 9.61
N ILE A 96 -9.89 -46.10 9.29
CA ILE A 96 -10.36 -45.80 7.93
C ILE A 96 -9.77 -44.47 7.45
N VAL A 97 -9.88 -43.40 8.24
CA VAL A 97 -9.33 -42.08 7.89
C VAL A 97 -7.81 -42.16 7.74
N SER A 98 -7.11 -42.82 8.66
CA SER A 98 -5.65 -42.93 8.61
C SER A 98 -5.16 -43.68 7.35
N SER A 99 -5.82 -44.79 6.99
CA SER A 99 -5.49 -45.55 5.78
C SER A 99 -5.72 -44.70 4.51
N LEU A 100 -6.88 -44.04 4.39
CA LEU A 100 -7.19 -43.16 3.25
C LEU A 100 -6.17 -42.03 3.10
N LEU A 101 -5.83 -41.33 4.19
CA LEU A 101 -4.91 -40.20 4.16
C LEU A 101 -3.46 -40.63 3.87
N SER A 102 -3.05 -41.83 4.30
CA SER A 102 -1.69 -42.34 4.08
C SER A 102 -1.30 -42.49 2.60
N ARG A 103 -2.32 -42.59 1.72
CA ARG A 103 -2.18 -42.79 0.27
C ARG A 103 -2.42 -41.52 -0.55
N LEU A 104 -2.72 -40.39 0.08
CA LEU A 104 -2.78 -39.08 -0.58
C LEU A 104 -1.36 -38.52 -0.81
N LYS A 105 -0.61 -39.19 -1.68
CA LYS A 105 0.74 -38.79 -2.12
C LYS A 105 0.83 -38.78 -3.64
N MET A 106 1.75 -38.01 -4.21
CA MET A 106 1.83 -37.84 -5.66
C MET A 106 2.10 -39.13 -6.44
N GLU A 107 2.72 -40.13 -5.82
CA GLU A 107 2.93 -41.46 -6.41
C GLU A 107 1.60 -42.15 -6.75
N GLY A 108 0.57 -41.93 -5.91
CA GLY A 108 -0.76 -42.54 -6.03
C GLY A 108 -1.78 -41.72 -6.83
N ARG A 109 -1.34 -40.88 -7.78
CA ARG A 109 -2.22 -39.94 -8.51
C ARG A 109 -3.45 -40.57 -9.17
N LEU A 110 -3.34 -41.82 -9.64
CA LEU A 110 -4.44 -42.56 -10.27
C LEU A 110 -5.50 -43.04 -9.27
N SER A 111 -5.20 -42.96 -7.97
CA SER A 111 -6.07 -43.33 -6.86
C SER A 111 -6.61 -42.12 -6.10
N HIS A 112 -6.22 -40.89 -6.44
CA HIS A 112 -6.68 -39.70 -5.70
C HIS A 112 -8.18 -39.47 -5.81
N GLU A 113 -8.75 -39.58 -7.01
CA GLU A 113 -10.20 -39.46 -7.20
C GLU A 113 -11.00 -40.40 -6.29
N PRO A 114 -10.81 -41.74 -6.32
CA PRO A 114 -11.58 -42.63 -5.47
C PRO A 114 -11.35 -42.36 -3.98
N ILE A 115 -10.11 -42.09 -3.57
CA ILE A 115 -9.79 -41.80 -2.15
C ILE A 115 -10.52 -40.54 -1.68
N LEU A 116 -10.46 -39.45 -2.45
CA LEU A 116 -11.11 -38.18 -2.11
C LEU A 116 -12.64 -38.33 -2.09
N ARG A 117 -13.21 -39.14 -2.98
CA ARG A 117 -14.64 -39.43 -3.02
C ARG A 117 -15.09 -40.28 -1.84
N LEU A 118 -14.27 -41.24 -1.41
CA LEU A 118 -14.49 -42.01 -0.19
C LEU A 118 -14.46 -41.13 1.06
N ILE A 119 -13.53 -40.19 1.17
CA ILE A 119 -13.49 -39.24 2.29
C ILE A 119 -14.77 -38.40 2.33
N ALA A 120 -15.25 -37.91 1.18
CA ALA A 120 -16.52 -37.18 1.11
C ALA A 120 -17.72 -38.06 1.52
N ALA A 121 -17.79 -39.31 1.04
CA ALA A 121 -18.85 -40.26 1.41
C ALA A 121 -18.81 -40.59 2.92
N LEU A 122 -17.63 -40.75 3.50
CA LEU A 122 -17.44 -40.99 4.94
C LEU A 122 -17.98 -39.83 5.77
N SER A 123 -17.78 -38.58 5.32
CA SER A 123 -18.32 -37.40 6.02
C SER A 123 -19.85 -37.38 6.04
N ARG A 124 -20.50 -37.94 5.02
CA ARG A 124 -21.96 -38.07 4.95
C ARG A 124 -22.49 -39.14 5.91
N ASP A 125 -21.77 -40.26 6.06
CA ASP A 125 -22.12 -41.34 6.98
C ASP A 125 -21.88 -40.93 8.45
N LEU A 126 -20.73 -40.31 8.75
CA LEU A 126 -20.31 -40.00 10.14
C LEU A 126 -20.90 -38.68 10.68
N LEU A 127 -21.15 -37.69 9.82
CA LEU A 127 -21.74 -36.41 10.23
C LEU A 127 -20.95 -35.71 11.35
N GLU A 128 -21.55 -35.47 12.53
CA GLU A 128 -20.90 -34.74 13.64
C GLU A 128 -19.62 -35.42 14.13
N ASP A 129 -19.57 -36.76 14.06
CA ASP A 129 -18.41 -37.57 14.41
C ASP A 129 -17.22 -37.39 13.44
N PHE A 130 -17.46 -36.80 12.26
CA PHE A 130 -16.41 -36.53 11.28
C PHE A 130 -15.61 -35.26 11.60
N ILE A 131 -16.19 -34.32 12.36
CA ILE A 131 -15.63 -32.98 12.59
C ILE A 131 -14.19 -33.02 13.13
N PRO A 132 -13.81 -33.91 14.07
CA PRO A 132 -12.44 -33.99 14.58
C PRO A 132 -11.37 -34.25 13.49
N PHE A 133 -11.74 -34.90 12.38
CA PHE A 133 -10.82 -35.24 11.30
C PHE A 133 -10.56 -34.09 10.31
N LEU A 134 -11.37 -33.03 10.35
CA LEU A 134 -11.28 -31.93 9.37
C LEU A 134 -9.89 -31.28 9.31
N ARG A 135 -9.22 -31.13 10.46
CA ARG A 135 -7.86 -30.59 10.50
C ARG A 135 -6.88 -31.51 9.78
N THR A 136 -6.86 -32.79 10.13
CA THR A 136 -5.94 -33.77 9.53
C THR A 136 -6.16 -33.92 8.03
N ILE A 137 -7.42 -33.87 7.58
CA ILE A 137 -7.75 -33.87 6.14
C ILE A 137 -7.22 -32.59 5.48
N ALA A 138 -7.50 -31.41 6.03
CA ALA A 138 -7.01 -30.14 5.47
C ALA A 138 -5.48 -30.09 5.37
N ASP A 139 -4.76 -30.54 6.41
CA ASP A 139 -3.29 -30.63 6.41
C ASP A 139 -2.77 -31.63 5.37
N SER A 140 -3.48 -32.75 5.15
CA SER A 140 -3.12 -33.73 4.12
C SER A 140 -3.34 -33.20 2.71
N LEU A 141 -4.44 -32.47 2.48
CA LEU A 141 -4.72 -31.79 1.20
C LEU A 141 -3.68 -30.71 0.91
N GLU A 142 -3.28 -29.95 1.93
CA GLU A 142 -2.20 -28.97 1.82
C GLU A 142 -0.88 -29.65 1.40
N CYS A 143 -0.49 -30.73 2.07
CA CYS A 143 0.71 -31.49 1.75
C CYS A 143 0.67 -32.05 0.32
N LEU A 144 -0.48 -32.54 -0.12
CA LEU A 144 -0.69 -33.02 -1.49
C LEU A 144 -0.53 -31.89 -2.51
N LEU A 145 -1.09 -30.70 -2.26
CA LEU A 145 -0.91 -29.52 -3.11
C LEU A 145 0.56 -29.10 -3.18
N GLN A 146 1.25 -29.04 -2.04
CA GLN A 146 2.67 -28.65 -1.95
C GLN A 146 3.60 -29.64 -2.67
N SER A 147 3.25 -30.94 -2.70
CA SER A 147 4.03 -31.97 -3.38
C SER A 147 3.85 -31.98 -4.90
N GLY A 148 3.00 -31.11 -5.46
CA GLY A 148 2.88 -30.87 -6.89
C GLY A 148 1.50 -31.13 -7.48
N ALA A 149 0.51 -31.52 -6.67
CA ALA A 149 -0.87 -31.63 -7.12
C ALA A 149 -1.43 -30.26 -7.56
N ASP A 150 -0.86 -29.15 -7.07
CA ASP A 150 -1.22 -27.79 -7.50
C ASP A 150 -0.89 -27.48 -8.97
N ARG A 151 -0.30 -28.43 -9.72
CA ARG A 151 -0.03 -28.35 -11.16
C ARG A 151 -0.87 -29.31 -11.99
N ASP A 152 -1.73 -30.10 -11.36
CA ASP A 152 -2.59 -31.07 -12.04
C ASP A 152 -4.08 -30.69 -11.88
N PRO A 153 -4.74 -30.19 -12.95
CA PRO A 153 -6.14 -29.79 -12.89
C PRO A 153 -7.09 -30.90 -12.43
N GLU A 154 -6.82 -32.16 -12.79
CA GLU A 154 -7.68 -33.29 -12.41
C GLU A 154 -7.63 -33.51 -10.90
N ILE A 155 -6.43 -33.48 -10.31
CA ILE A 155 -6.28 -33.65 -8.85
C ILE A 155 -6.88 -32.45 -8.11
N ILE A 156 -6.66 -31.23 -8.61
CA ILE A 156 -7.25 -29.99 -8.05
C ILE A 156 -8.78 -30.09 -8.04
N GLU A 157 -9.40 -30.49 -9.14
CA GLU A 157 -10.84 -30.68 -9.25
C GLU A 157 -11.34 -31.68 -8.20
N GLN A 158 -10.69 -32.83 -8.06
CA GLN A 158 -11.12 -33.84 -7.08
C GLN A 158 -10.93 -33.38 -5.63
N ILE A 159 -9.85 -32.65 -5.32
CA ILE A 159 -9.59 -32.11 -3.98
C ILE A 159 -10.73 -31.17 -3.58
N PHE A 160 -11.01 -30.16 -4.40
CA PHE A 160 -11.98 -29.14 -4.03
C PHE A 160 -13.42 -29.60 -4.20
N THR A 161 -13.69 -30.52 -5.13
CA THR A 161 -15.01 -31.18 -5.21
C THR A 161 -15.28 -32.00 -3.95
N SER A 162 -14.33 -32.82 -3.50
CA SER A 162 -14.46 -33.59 -2.26
C SER A 162 -14.64 -32.67 -1.05
N TRP A 163 -13.82 -31.63 -0.93
CA TRP A 163 -13.93 -30.65 0.15
C TRP A 163 -15.27 -29.92 0.16
N SER A 164 -15.77 -29.49 -1.00
CA SER A 164 -17.11 -28.88 -1.15
C SER A 164 -18.22 -29.84 -0.69
N TYR A 165 -18.15 -31.13 -1.03
CA TYR A 165 -19.11 -32.12 -0.53
C TYR A 165 -19.05 -32.27 1.00
N ILE A 166 -17.86 -32.31 1.60
CA ILE A 166 -17.69 -32.35 3.06
C ILE A 166 -18.37 -31.13 3.70
N MET A 167 -18.12 -29.93 3.16
CA MET A 167 -18.75 -28.70 3.65
C MET A 167 -20.28 -28.74 3.51
N MET A 168 -20.79 -29.28 2.40
CA MET A 168 -22.22 -29.44 2.17
C MET A 168 -22.88 -30.41 3.15
N TYR A 169 -22.29 -31.60 3.38
CA TYR A 169 -22.86 -32.60 4.27
C TYR A 169 -22.82 -32.17 5.74
N LEU A 170 -21.74 -31.51 6.15
CA LEU A 170 -21.54 -31.08 7.53
C LEU A 170 -22.12 -29.71 7.85
N GLN A 171 -22.69 -29.00 6.87
CA GLN A 171 -23.13 -27.60 6.99
C GLN A 171 -23.91 -27.30 8.28
N LYS A 172 -24.83 -28.19 8.69
CA LYS A 172 -25.71 -28.00 9.85
C LYS A 172 -24.94 -28.02 11.19
N TYR A 173 -23.77 -28.65 11.21
CA TYR A 173 -22.89 -28.69 12.39
C TYR A 173 -21.84 -27.58 12.33
N LEU A 174 -21.25 -27.34 11.15
CA LEU A 174 -20.18 -26.34 10.95
C LEU A 174 -20.66 -24.90 11.21
N ILE A 175 -21.93 -24.60 10.95
CA ILE A 175 -22.53 -23.30 11.25
C ILE A 175 -22.53 -22.98 12.76
N LYS A 176 -22.43 -24.00 13.64
CA LYS A 176 -22.37 -23.80 15.10
C LYS A 176 -21.05 -23.14 15.53
N ASP A 177 -19.95 -23.39 14.80
CA ASP A 177 -18.62 -22.81 15.08
C ASP A 177 -17.83 -22.60 13.77
N VAL A 178 -18.13 -21.49 13.10
CA VAL A 178 -17.44 -21.09 11.87
C VAL A 178 -15.99 -20.67 12.12
N GLY A 179 -15.71 -20.14 13.32
CA GLY A 179 -14.36 -19.74 13.70
C GLY A 179 -13.39 -20.92 13.66
N HIS A 180 -13.82 -22.08 14.15
CA HIS A 180 -13.06 -23.33 14.06
C HIS A 180 -12.76 -23.74 12.61
N VAL A 181 -13.75 -23.69 11.72
CA VAL A 181 -13.59 -24.02 10.29
C VAL A 181 -12.61 -23.07 9.60
N LEU A 182 -12.69 -21.76 9.90
CA LEU A 182 -11.76 -20.78 9.35
C LEU A 182 -10.32 -21.02 9.84
N ARG A 183 -10.13 -21.43 11.10
CA ARG A 183 -8.79 -21.77 11.61
C ARG A 183 -8.22 -23.02 10.94
N ILE A 184 -9.04 -24.06 10.73
CA ILE A 184 -8.62 -25.29 10.02
C ILE A 184 -8.22 -24.98 8.57
N THR A 185 -9.03 -24.19 7.88
CA THR A 185 -8.84 -23.92 6.45
C THR A 185 -7.79 -22.84 6.17
N ALA A 186 -7.19 -22.23 7.19
CA ALA A 186 -6.32 -21.06 7.03
C ALA A 186 -5.21 -21.30 5.98
N LYS A 187 -4.48 -22.41 6.09
CA LYS A 187 -3.35 -22.68 5.20
C LYS A 187 -3.76 -22.85 3.73
N LEU A 188 -4.93 -23.45 3.48
CA LEU A 188 -5.49 -23.57 2.13
C LEU A 188 -6.07 -22.24 1.62
N ARG A 189 -6.66 -21.41 2.50
CA ARG A 189 -7.18 -20.07 2.15
C ARG A 189 -6.06 -19.06 1.83
N TYR A 190 -4.89 -19.22 2.45
CA TYR A 190 -3.70 -18.39 2.20
C TYR A 190 -2.66 -19.10 1.33
N TYR A 191 -3.08 -20.11 0.57
CA TYR A 191 -2.16 -20.85 -0.30
C TYR A 191 -1.57 -19.94 -1.41
N PRO A 192 -0.32 -20.15 -1.87
CA PRO A 192 0.34 -19.26 -2.83
C PRO A 192 -0.31 -19.16 -4.22
N LYS A 193 -1.26 -20.03 -4.55
CA LYS A 193 -1.89 -20.10 -5.88
C LYS A 193 -3.30 -19.54 -5.84
N ASP A 194 -3.59 -18.58 -6.70
CA ASP A 194 -4.87 -17.85 -6.73
C ASP A 194 -6.07 -18.78 -6.90
N TYR A 195 -6.02 -19.71 -7.84
CA TYR A 195 -7.11 -20.67 -8.07
C TYR A 195 -7.40 -21.57 -6.86
N VAL A 196 -6.38 -21.95 -6.07
CA VAL A 196 -6.60 -22.69 -4.82
C VAL A 196 -7.35 -21.82 -3.81
N ARG A 197 -6.97 -20.55 -3.69
CA ARG A 197 -7.64 -19.59 -2.81
C ARG A 197 -9.09 -19.37 -3.23
N GLU A 198 -9.36 -19.31 -4.54
CA GLU A 198 -10.70 -19.15 -5.09
C GLU A 198 -11.60 -20.37 -4.82
N PHE A 199 -11.12 -21.58 -5.11
CA PHE A 199 -11.87 -22.81 -4.82
C PHE A 199 -12.11 -23.00 -3.31
N MET A 200 -11.15 -22.65 -2.47
CA MET A 200 -11.37 -22.64 -1.02
C MET A 200 -12.38 -21.59 -0.58
N ALA A 201 -12.33 -20.39 -1.16
CA ALA A 201 -13.29 -19.35 -0.84
C ALA A 201 -14.70 -19.79 -1.26
N GLU A 202 -14.87 -20.37 -2.44
CA GLU A 202 -16.14 -20.86 -2.96
C GLU A 202 -16.74 -21.94 -2.06
N SER A 203 -15.96 -22.98 -1.72
CA SER A 203 -16.41 -24.08 -0.85
C SER A 203 -16.81 -23.63 0.57
N VAL A 204 -16.13 -22.63 1.15
CA VAL A 204 -16.44 -22.10 2.49
C VAL A 204 -17.49 -20.98 2.45
N SER A 205 -17.65 -20.28 1.33
CA SER A 205 -18.57 -19.13 1.17
C SER A 205 -20.01 -19.49 1.56
N PHE A 206 -20.42 -20.72 1.27
CA PHE A 206 -21.77 -21.18 1.55
C PHE A 206 -22.05 -21.31 3.03
N LEU A 207 -21.07 -21.79 3.82
CA LEU A 207 -21.18 -21.85 5.28
C LEU A 207 -21.39 -20.45 5.85
N LEU A 208 -20.59 -19.49 5.40
CA LEU A 208 -20.70 -18.09 5.83
C LEU A 208 -22.07 -17.51 5.49
N ARG A 209 -22.58 -17.75 4.27
CA ARG A 209 -23.91 -17.28 3.82
C ARG A 209 -25.06 -17.84 4.67
N LYS A 210 -24.95 -19.08 5.15
CA LYS A 210 -25.99 -19.71 5.98
C LYS A 210 -25.85 -19.46 7.48
N THR A 211 -24.72 -18.92 7.93
CA THR A 211 -24.47 -18.76 9.35
C THR A 211 -25.30 -17.61 9.94
N PRO A 212 -26.08 -17.84 11.01
CA PRO A 212 -26.82 -16.78 11.68
C PRO A 212 -25.88 -15.68 12.18
N VAL A 213 -26.29 -14.42 12.03
CA VAL A 213 -25.52 -13.25 12.47
C VAL A 213 -25.11 -13.31 13.94
N GLN A 214 -25.89 -14.01 14.78
CA GLN A 214 -25.60 -14.20 16.21
C GLN A 214 -24.44 -15.16 16.47
N GLN A 215 -24.28 -16.21 15.64
CA GLN A 215 -23.16 -17.16 15.73
C GLN A 215 -21.86 -16.51 15.25
N LEU A 216 -21.92 -15.67 14.20
CA LEU A 216 -20.79 -14.86 13.75
C LEU A 216 -20.29 -13.87 14.81
N LYS A 217 -21.14 -13.46 15.76
CA LYS A 217 -20.80 -12.56 16.87
C LYS A 217 -20.20 -13.26 18.09
N LYS A 218 -20.30 -14.60 18.18
CA LYS A 218 -19.89 -15.38 19.37
C LYS A 218 -18.40 -15.70 19.42
N ASP A 219 -17.63 -15.51 18.34
CA ASP A 219 -16.18 -15.75 18.37
C ASP A 219 -15.39 -14.44 18.62
N PRO A 220 -14.74 -14.29 19.79
CA PRO A 220 -13.86 -13.17 20.09
C PRO A 220 -12.43 -13.34 19.52
N GLY A 221 -12.09 -14.44 18.84
CA GLY A 221 -10.77 -14.70 18.25
C GLY A 221 -10.53 -13.98 16.92
N SER A 222 -9.92 -12.81 16.94
CA SER A 222 -10.31 -11.71 16.06
C SER A 222 -9.32 -11.15 15.04
N GLY A 223 -8.26 -11.88 14.72
CA GLY A 223 -7.40 -11.54 13.59
C GLY A 223 -8.01 -12.05 12.28
N ALA A 224 -8.21 -13.37 12.21
CA ALA A 224 -8.58 -14.05 10.97
C ALA A 224 -9.94 -13.62 10.39
N VAL A 225 -10.96 -13.40 11.22
CA VAL A 225 -12.27 -12.93 10.73
C VAL A 225 -12.17 -11.49 10.22
N LEU A 226 -11.45 -10.63 10.95
CA LEU A 226 -11.22 -9.25 10.53
C LEU A 226 -10.43 -9.21 9.22
N GLU A 227 -9.40 -10.03 9.08
CA GLU A 227 -8.58 -10.13 7.87
C GLU A 227 -9.38 -10.65 6.68
N VAL A 228 -10.19 -11.70 6.87
CA VAL A 228 -11.12 -12.19 5.83
C VAL A 228 -12.11 -11.10 5.43
N LEU A 229 -12.64 -10.35 6.39
CA LEU A 229 -13.53 -9.22 6.09
C LEU A 229 -12.79 -8.12 5.33
N ILE A 230 -11.56 -7.77 5.70
CA ILE A 230 -10.76 -6.75 4.98
C ILE A 230 -10.55 -7.19 3.54
N LEU A 231 -10.09 -8.42 3.30
CA LEU A 231 -9.86 -8.96 1.96
C LEU A 231 -11.15 -9.06 1.15
N ALA A 232 -12.25 -9.50 1.78
CA ALA A 232 -13.55 -9.57 1.13
C ALA A 232 -14.04 -8.17 0.72
N PHE A 233 -13.95 -7.18 1.61
CA PHE A 233 -14.33 -5.81 1.28
C PHE A 233 -13.44 -5.24 0.17
N GLN A 234 -12.11 -5.41 0.23
CA GLN A 234 -11.21 -4.97 -0.85
C GLN A 234 -11.62 -5.56 -2.21
N ARG A 235 -11.95 -6.86 -2.28
CA ARG A 235 -12.43 -7.50 -3.51
C ARG A 235 -13.79 -6.97 -3.96
N LEU A 236 -14.74 -6.80 -3.04
CA LEU A 236 -16.06 -6.20 -3.35
C LEU A 236 -15.90 -4.79 -3.93
N TYR A 237 -14.99 -3.98 -3.39
CA TYR A 237 -14.68 -2.65 -3.91
C TYR A 237 -13.99 -2.65 -5.28
N ALA A 238 -13.30 -3.73 -5.64
CA ALA A 238 -12.76 -3.93 -6.99
C ALA A 238 -13.86 -4.30 -7.99
N GLU A 239 -14.77 -5.20 -7.61
CA GLU A 239 -15.72 -5.87 -8.52
C GLU A 239 -17.09 -5.18 -8.63
N LEU A 240 -17.60 -4.56 -7.56
CA LEU A 240 -18.95 -3.97 -7.53
C LEU A 240 -18.99 -2.55 -8.12
N ASP A 241 -20.19 -2.17 -8.55
CA ASP A 241 -20.46 -0.83 -9.06
C ASP A 241 -20.57 0.21 -7.92
N PRO A 242 -20.46 1.52 -8.22
CA PRO A 242 -20.52 2.57 -7.20
C PRO A 242 -21.83 2.61 -6.38
N VAL A 243 -22.94 2.13 -6.93
CA VAL A 243 -24.26 2.18 -6.27
C VAL A 243 -24.34 1.12 -5.18
N GLU A 244 -23.97 -0.11 -5.50
CA GLU A 244 -23.90 -1.22 -4.55
C GLU A 244 -22.88 -0.94 -3.43
N LEU A 245 -21.74 -0.35 -3.79
CA LEU A 245 -20.72 0.08 -2.82
C LEU A 245 -21.23 1.15 -1.85
N THR A 246 -22.09 2.06 -2.31
CA THR A 246 -22.68 3.09 -1.44
C THR A 246 -23.54 2.47 -0.34
N PHE A 247 -24.26 1.38 -0.61
CA PHE A 247 -25.06 0.69 0.39
C PHE A 247 -24.20 -0.01 1.46
N ILE A 248 -23.18 -0.75 1.01
CA ILE A 248 -22.22 -1.45 1.89
C ILE A 248 -21.52 -0.44 2.81
N TRP A 249 -21.11 0.69 2.23
CA TRP A 249 -20.48 1.80 2.93
C TRP A 249 -21.38 2.39 4.03
N LYS A 250 -22.63 2.74 3.70
CA LYS A 250 -23.60 3.26 4.68
C LYS A 250 -23.85 2.28 5.81
N CYS A 251 -23.94 0.98 5.50
CA CYS A 251 -24.11 -0.06 6.52
C CYS A 251 -22.90 -0.12 7.47
N LEU A 252 -21.67 -0.06 6.95
CA LEU A 252 -20.45 -0.06 7.75
C LEU A 252 -20.36 1.19 8.65
N CYS A 253 -20.60 2.38 8.10
CA CYS A 253 -20.59 3.63 8.86
C CYS A 253 -21.65 3.62 9.97
N ASN A 254 -22.89 3.23 9.65
CA ASN A 254 -23.96 3.10 10.66
C ASN A 254 -23.57 2.12 11.76
N LYS A 255 -22.90 1.00 11.41
CA LYS A 255 -22.46 0.02 12.39
C LYS A 255 -21.41 0.57 13.34
N ILE A 256 -20.51 1.40 12.85
CA ILE A 256 -19.51 2.09 13.67
C ILE A 256 -20.20 3.11 14.57
N THR A 257 -21.11 3.93 14.03
CA THR A 257 -21.91 4.90 14.77
C THR A 257 -22.67 4.25 15.93
N ASP A 258 -23.32 3.10 15.72
CA ASP A 258 -24.00 2.33 16.77
C ASP A 258 -23.06 1.82 17.87
N CYS A 259 -21.76 1.66 17.57
CA CYS A 259 -20.78 1.16 18.53
C CYS A 259 -20.21 2.25 19.44
N VAL A 260 -20.21 3.51 18.99
CA VAL A 260 -19.69 4.67 19.74
C VAL A 260 -20.33 4.82 21.13
N PRO A 261 -21.67 4.82 21.30
CA PRO A 261 -22.29 4.99 22.62
C PRO A 261 -22.14 3.75 23.52
N ASN A 262 -21.85 2.57 22.95
CA ASN A 262 -21.92 1.29 23.66
C ASN A 262 -20.60 0.86 24.33
N GLY A 263 -19.53 1.67 24.26
CA GLY A 263 -18.27 1.43 24.99
C GLY A 263 -17.50 0.16 24.60
N LYS A 264 -17.83 -0.50 23.48
CA LYS A 264 -17.16 -1.74 23.03
C LYS A 264 -15.84 -1.42 22.32
N SER A 265 -14.84 -0.99 23.08
CA SER A 265 -13.53 -0.51 22.57
C SER A 265 -12.87 -1.47 21.57
N LEU A 266 -12.85 -2.77 21.86
CA LEU A 266 -12.26 -3.79 20.98
C LEU A 266 -13.06 -4.01 19.68
N HIS A 267 -14.38 -3.96 19.74
CA HIS A 267 -15.22 -4.11 18.54
C HIS A 267 -15.12 -2.88 17.64
N LEU A 268 -15.14 -1.69 18.25
CA LEU A 268 -14.93 -0.42 17.56
C LEU A 268 -13.54 -0.38 16.91
N SER A 269 -12.49 -0.77 17.64
CA SER A 269 -11.11 -0.87 17.15
C SER A 269 -11.03 -1.75 15.89
N ARG A 270 -11.70 -2.92 15.86
CA ARG A 270 -11.71 -3.81 14.69
C ARG A 270 -12.51 -3.23 13.52
N LEU A 271 -13.66 -2.61 13.77
CA LEU A 271 -14.46 -1.97 12.72
C LEU A 271 -13.74 -0.79 12.09
N LEU A 272 -13.00 -0.01 12.89
CA LEU A 272 -12.15 1.06 12.39
C LEU A 272 -11.00 0.50 11.55
N THR A 273 -10.35 -0.61 11.95
CA THR A 273 -9.34 -1.27 11.09
C THR A 273 -9.92 -1.72 9.76
N LEU A 274 -11.13 -2.30 9.76
CA LEU A 274 -11.81 -2.68 8.53
C LEU A 274 -12.05 -1.46 7.63
N LEU A 275 -12.60 -0.38 8.20
CA LEU A 275 -12.87 0.85 7.47
C LEU A 275 -11.59 1.47 6.90
N ILE A 276 -10.53 1.62 7.71
CA ILE A 276 -9.24 2.19 7.30
C ILE A 276 -8.64 1.38 6.16
N SER A 277 -8.64 0.05 6.26
CA SER A 277 -8.08 -0.84 5.22
C SER A 277 -8.83 -0.77 3.90
N VAL A 278 -10.12 -0.43 3.94
CA VAL A 278 -10.93 -0.18 2.74
C VAL A 278 -10.64 1.20 2.15
N VAL A 279 -10.51 2.22 3.01
CA VAL A 279 -10.25 3.61 2.61
C VAL A 279 -8.85 3.76 1.99
N GLN A 280 -7.83 3.08 2.52
CA GLN A 280 -6.43 3.19 2.08
C GLN A 280 -6.15 2.72 0.65
N ASN A 281 -6.93 1.80 0.10
CA ASN A 281 -6.67 1.19 -1.21
C ASN A 281 -7.27 1.98 -2.38
N ASP A 282 -7.23 3.32 -2.32
CA ASP A 282 -7.70 4.23 -3.36
C ASP A 282 -9.20 4.12 -3.75
N TYR A 283 -10.02 3.36 -3.03
CA TYR A 283 -11.43 3.20 -3.40
C TYR A 283 -12.31 4.45 -3.16
N LEU A 284 -11.78 5.49 -2.46
CA LEU A 284 -12.41 6.80 -2.29
C LEU A 284 -12.78 7.51 -3.60
N GLY A 285 -12.12 7.17 -4.71
CA GLY A 285 -12.48 7.67 -6.03
C GLY A 285 -13.88 7.25 -6.46
N LYS A 286 -14.23 5.98 -6.18
CA LYS A 286 -15.53 5.38 -6.53
C LYS A 286 -16.66 5.83 -5.60
N ILE A 287 -16.34 6.29 -4.40
CA ILE A 287 -17.34 6.72 -3.41
C ILE A 287 -17.75 8.17 -3.69
N SER A 288 -19.03 8.38 -3.96
CA SER A 288 -19.64 9.70 -4.19
C SER A 288 -20.03 10.40 -2.87
N ASP A 289 -20.43 9.64 -1.85
CA ASP A 289 -20.94 10.12 -0.56
C ASP A 289 -19.83 10.16 0.51
N TYR A 290 -18.94 11.15 0.40
CA TYR A 290 -17.88 11.40 1.40
C TYR A 290 -18.44 12.03 2.68
N GLN A 291 -19.61 12.69 2.61
CA GLN A 291 -20.25 13.39 3.72
C GLN A 291 -20.53 12.45 4.91
N THR A 292 -21.00 11.23 4.63
CA THR A 292 -21.24 10.21 5.67
C THR A 292 -19.98 9.90 6.49
N MET A 293 -18.78 9.93 5.89
CA MET A 293 -17.52 9.71 6.61
C MET A 293 -17.11 10.89 7.47
N VAL A 294 -17.36 12.10 6.97
CA VAL A 294 -17.03 13.32 7.71
C VAL A 294 -17.90 13.41 8.96
N GLU A 295 -19.17 13.05 8.85
CA GLU A 295 -20.10 12.92 9.99
C GLU A 295 -19.68 11.82 10.97
N LEU A 296 -19.26 10.66 10.47
CA LEU A 296 -18.75 9.57 11.29
C LEU A 296 -17.51 10.00 12.09
N VAL A 297 -16.55 10.65 11.43
CA VAL A 297 -15.35 11.20 12.09
C VAL A 297 -15.77 12.23 13.14
N GLY A 298 -16.68 13.16 12.80
CA GLY A 298 -17.23 14.11 13.77
C GLY A 298 -17.78 13.42 15.02
N LEU A 299 -18.59 12.37 14.86
CA LEU A 299 -19.13 11.58 15.98
C LEU A 299 -18.04 10.87 16.79
N LEU A 300 -17.06 10.25 16.14
CA LEU A 300 -15.93 9.60 16.80
C LEU A 300 -15.11 10.58 17.65
N LEU A 301 -14.99 11.83 17.19
CA LEU A 301 -14.28 12.89 17.88
C LEU A 301 -15.04 13.44 19.10
N THR A 302 -16.38 13.34 19.10
CA THR A 302 -17.20 13.67 20.28
C THR A 302 -17.21 12.59 21.36
N MET A 303 -16.60 11.43 21.09
CA MET A 303 -16.53 10.32 22.04
C MET A 303 -15.64 10.72 23.23
N LYS A 304 -16.14 10.56 24.45
CA LYS A 304 -15.33 10.74 25.66
C LYS A 304 -14.35 9.58 25.78
N ILE A 305 -13.14 9.77 25.30
CA ILE A 305 -12.08 8.77 25.42
C ILE A 305 -11.45 8.95 26.81
N VAL A 306 -11.60 7.93 27.65
CA VAL A 306 -11.12 7.92 29.04
C VAL A 306 -9.62 7.65 29.11
N ASP A 307 -9.05 7.01 28.07
CA ASP A 307 -7.64 6.63 28.00
C ASP A 307 -6.96 7.26 26.76
N PRO A 308 -6.05 8.24 26.95
CA PRO A 308 -5.35 8.90 25.86
C PRO A 308 -4.39 7.98 25.08
N ASP A 309 -4.02 6.81 25.64
CA ASP A 309 -3.15 5.82 24.97
C ASP A 309 -3.95 4.76 24.18
N SER A 310 -5.25 4.98 23.95
CA SER A 310 -6.08 3.97 23.29
C SER A 310 -5.78 3.84 21.79
N GLU A 311 -5.62 2.60 21.32
CA GLU A 311 -5.51 2.17 19.91
C GLU A 311 -6.63 2.75 19.01
N ILE A 312 -7.73 3.24 19.60
CA ILE A 312 -8.86 3.83 18.89
C ILE A 312 -8.52 5.23 18.39
N ILE A 313 -7.81 6.03 19.18
CA ILE A 313 -7.37 7.38 18.78
C ILE A 313 -6.47 7.27 17.55
N ASP A 314 -5.54 6.33 17.59
CA ASP A 314 -4.62 6.02 16.51
C ASP A 314 -5.33 5.75 15.20
N LYS A 315 -6.39 4.94 15.29
CA LYS A 315 -7.23 4.57 14.16
C LYS A 315 -8.07 5.73 13.68
N ILE A 316 -8.57 6.60 14.57
CA ILE A 316 -9.29 7.81 14.18
C ILE A 316 -8.34 8.75 13.40
N LEU A 317 -7.14 9.00 13.91
CA LEU A 317 -6.12 9.81 13.24
C LEU A 317 -5.75 9.24 11.87
N GLN A 318 -5.52 7.92 11.81
CA GLN A 318 -5.22 7.24 10.56
C GLN A 318 -6.39 7.35 9.58
N LEU A 319 -7.63 7.21 10.04
CA LEU A 319 -8.82 7.38 9.19
C LEU A 319 -8.91 8.79 8.63
N MET A 320 -8.66 9.81 9.45
CA MET A 320 -8.62 11.21 9.01
C MET A 320 -7.57 11.42 7.90
N LEU A 321 -6.35 10.91 8.09
CA LEU A 321 -5.29 10.94 7.07
C LEU A 321 -5.75 10.28 5.76
N CYS A 322 -6.29 9.05 5.84
CA CYS A 322 -6.71 8.32 4.64
C CYS A 322 -7.80 9.06 3.85
N ILE A 323 -8.72 9.75 4.52
CA ILE A 323 -9.76 10.55 3.86
C ILE A 323 -9.13 11.75 3.12
N VAL A 324 -8.24 12.48 3.78
CA VAL A 324 -7.52 13.62 3.19
C VAL A 324 -6.71 13.17 1.97
N ASP A 325 -5.99 12.06 2.13
CA ASP A 325 -5.19 11.46 1.07
C ASP A 325 -6.04 11.08 -0.14
N GLY A 326 -7.16 10.40 0.10
CA GLY A 326 -8.13 10.05 -0.94
C GLY A 326 -8.70 11.25 -1.67
N LEU A 327 -9.22 12.24 -0.94
CA LEU A 327 -9.84 13.42 -1.56
C LEU A 327 -8.85 14.22 -2.40
N SER A 328 -7.60 14.35 -1.92
CA SER A 328 -6.52 15.01 -2.66
C SER A 328 -6.13 14.24 -3.92
N ASN A 329 -5.91 12.92 -3.83
CA ASN A 329 -5.53 12.07 -4.97
C ASN A 329 -6.57 12.12 -6.10
N TYR A 330 -7.86 12.20 -5.75
CA TYR A 330 -8.97 12.29 -6.71
C TYR A 330 -9.34 13.73 -7.12
N LYS A 331 -8.53 14.73 -6.76
CA LYS A 331 -8.73 16.16 -7.09
C LYS A 331 -10.11 16.70 -6.67
N LYS A 332 -10.70 16.14 -5.59
CA LYS A 332 -11.98 16.59 -5.04
C LYS A 332 -11.78 17.81 -4.13
N MET A 333 -11.27 18.92 -4.68
CA MET A 333 -10.85 20.10 -3.91
C MET A 333 -11.97 20.72 -3.07
N GLN A 334 -13.20 20.79 -3.60
CA GLN A 334 -14.36 21.31 -2.86
C GLN A 334 -14.72 20.44 -1.65
N ALA A 335 -14.65 19.12 -1.79
CA ALA A 335 -14.86 18.20 -0.68
C ALA A 335 -13.74 18.34 0.37
N LEU A 336 -12.49 18.50 -0.08
CA LEU A 336 -11.33 18.72 0.80
C LEU A 336 -11.48 20.01 1.63
N LEU A 337 -11.92 21.11 1.01
CA LEU A 337 -12.22 22.39 1.69
C LEU A 337 -13.38 22.26 2.68
N GLN A 338 -14.41 21.50 2.33
CA GLN A 338 -15.53 21.22 3.22
C GLN A 338 -15.09 20.41 4.44
N VAL A 339 -14.31 19.33 4.24
CA VAL A 339 -13.75 18.50 5.32
C VAL A 339 -12.85 19.34 6.23
N SER A 340 -11.97 20.16 5.64
CA SER A 340 -11.08 21.03 6.43
C SER A 340 -11.89 21.99 7.30
N SER A 341 -12.92 22.64 6.75
CA SER A 341 -13.77 23.55 7.53
C SER A 341 -14.49 22.87 8.71
N GLN A 342 -14.89 21.60 8.55
CA GLN A 342 -15.61 20.85 9.57
C GLN A 342 -14.68 20.26 10.64
N TRP A 343 -13.42 19.96 10.30
CA TRP A 343 -12.46 19.41 11.25
C TRP A 343 -11.57 20.48 11.90
N VAL A 344 -11.53 21.71 11.40
CA VAL A 344 -10.85 22.85 12.06
C VAL A 344 -11.22 22.98 13.55
N PRO A 345 -12.51 22.91 13.96
CA PRO A 345 -12.88 22.97 15.38
C PRO A 345 -12.41 21.78 16.24
N VAL A 346 -11.98 20.69 15.62
CA VAL A 346 -11.38 19.53 16.32
C VAL A 346 -10.00 19.88 16.85
N PHE A 347 -9.30 20.78 16.16
CA PHE A 347 -8.05 21.38 16.59
C PHE A 347 -8.27 22.59 17.52
N ASP A 348 -9.54 23.00 17.76
CA ASP A 348 -9.94 24.10 18.64
C ASP A 348 -10.21 23.59 20.07
N LEU A 349 -9.40 24.10 21.01
CA LEU A 349 -9.14 23.56 22.34
C LEU A 349 -10.22 23.86 23.41
N ARG A 350 -11.47 24.12 23.00
CA ARG A 350 -12.62 24.28 23.92
C ARG A 350 -13.70 23.21 23.76
N SER A 351 -13.56 22.29 22.82
CA SER A 351 -14.49 21.16 22.72
C SER A 351 -14.22 20.17 23.86
N GLN A 352 -15.24 19.55 24.49
CA GLN A 352 -15.03 18.39 25.38
C GLN A 352 -14.60 17.13 24.58
N SER A 353 -13.80 17.31 23.52
CA SER A 353 -13.36 16.26 22.61
C SER A 353 -12.09 15.59 23.14
N ALA A 354 -11.84 14.36 22.70
CA ALA A 354 -10.63 13.62 23.03
C ALA A 354 -9.33 14.32 22.59
N PHE A 355 -9.40 15.33 21.70
CA PHE A 355 -8.24 16.00 21.11
C PHE A 355 -7.57 17.06 21.97
N ASN A 356 -8.23 17.58 23.01
CA ASN A 356 -7.60 18.55 23.91
C ASN A 356 -6.39 17.97 24.65
N ASN A 357 -6.37 16.64 24.86
CA ASN A 357 -5.27 15.94 25.52
C ASN A 357 -4.26 15.36 24.49
N LEU A 358 -4.57 15.40 23.19
CA LEU A 358 -3.80 14.67 22.16
C LEU A 358 -2.50 15.35 21.75
N ILE A 359 -2.41 16.67 21.85
CA ILE A 359 -1.13 17.38 21.66
C ILE A 359 -0.18 17.05 22.82
N GLU A 360 -0.70 16.96 24.05
CA GLU A 360 0.09 16.62 25.24
C GLU A 360 0.52 15.14 25.24
N VAL A 361 -0.27 14.25 24.64
CA VAL A 361 -0.02 12.79 24.62
C VAL A 361 0.74 12.33 23.36
N SER A 362 0.46 12.91 22.18
CA SER A 362 1.03 12.46 20.90
C SER A 362 1.21 13.57 19.85
N ALA A 363 1.90 14.65 20.24
CA ALA A 363 2.19 15.81 19.37
C ALA A 363 2.66 15.46 17.95
N GLU A 364 3.54 14.45 17.79
CA GLU A 364 4.07 14.01 16.49
C GLU A 364 2.96 13.67 15.49
N ARG A 365 1.93 12.96 15.96
CA ARG A 365 0.85 12.42 15.12
C ARG A 365 -0.14 13.48 14.71
N VAL A 366 -0.45 14.38 15.65
CA VAL A 366 -1.30 15.55 15.40
C VAL A 366 -0.61 16.48 14.39
N LEU A 367 0.70 16.72 14.57
CA LEU A 367 1.48 17.53 13.65
C LEU A 367 1.60 16.90 12.26
N ASN A 368 1.76 15.57 12.16
CA ASN A 368 1.76 14.87 10.88
C ASN A 368 0.42 15.05 10.13
N LEU A 369 -0.70 14.93 10.85
CA LEU A 369 -2.02 15.20 10.29
C LEU A 369 -2.13 16.65 9.80
N MET A 370 -1.74 17.62 10.62
CA MET A 370 -1.76 19.04 10.27
C MET A 370 -0.87 19.36 9.05
N MET A 371 0.35 18.83 9.00
CA MET A 371 1.26 18.99 7.86
C MET A 371 0.63 18.48 6.57
N ASN A 372 0.10 17.25 6.59
CA ASN A 372 -0.48 16.62 5.39
C ASN A 372 -1.73 17.40 4.91
N PHE A 373 -2.53 17.92 5.84
CA PHE A 373 -3.61 18.87 5.54
C PHE A 373 -3.11 20.15 4.85
N CYS A 374 -2.10 20.79 5.42
CA CYS A 374 -1.53 22.04 4.92
C CYS A 374 -0.88 21.86 3.54
N GLU A 375 -0.09 20.80 3.35
CA GLU A 375 0.57 20.49 2.08
C GLU A 375 -0.45 20.23 0.95
N LYS A 376 -1.54 19.53 1.25
CA LYS A 376 -2.56 19.14 0.24
C LYS A 376 -3.52 20.26 -0.13
N LEU A 377 -3.69 21.26 0.73
CA LEU A 377 -4.52 22.44 0.46
C LEU A 377 -3.78 23.53 -0.33
N GLY A 378 -2.46 23.41 -0.54
CA GLY A 378 -1.73 24.20 -1.55
C GLY A 378 -1.83 25.72 -1.41
N GLY A 379 -2.02 26.25 -0.19
CA GLY A 379 -2.17 27.68 0.06
C GLY A 379 -3.60 28.24 -0.07
N GLU A 380 -4.56 27.47 -0.61
CA GLU A 380 -6.01 27.79 -0.56
C GLU A 380 -6.62 27.37 0.78
N ILE A 381 -5.89 27.55 1.86
CA ILE A 381 -6.40 27.31 3.20
C ILE A 381 -7.38 28.47 3.46
N PRO A 382 -8.70 28.25 3.64
CA PRO A 382 -9.54 29.28 4.24
C PRO A 382 -8.89 29.53 5.58
N SER A 383 -8.28 30.71 5.75
CA SER A 383 -7.35 31.03 6.83
C SER A 383 -7.74 30.19 8.04
N PHE A 384 -6.93 29.16 8.35
CA PHE A 384 -7.25 28.15 9.37
C PHE A 384 -7.64 28.83 10.71
N LEU A 385 -7.29 30.12 10.79
CA LEU A 385 -7.37 31.11 11.84
C LEU A 385 -7.86 32.46 11.25
N ASP A 386 -9.04 32.52 10.62
CA ASP A 386 -9.69 33.85 10.46
C ASP A 386 -9.88 34.39 11.88
N GLY A 387 -9.32 35.55 12.17
CA GLY A 387 -8.92 36.05 13.50
C GLY A 387 -10.06 36.35 14.48
N LYS A 388 -11.21 35.67 14.38
CA LYS A 388 -12.41 35.91 15.19
C LYS A 388 -12.34 35.33 16.61
N SER A 389 -11.28 34.62 16.99
CA SER A 389 -11.09 34.22 18.39
C SER A 389 -9.63 34.11 18.79
N ARG A 390 -9.04 35.26 19.10
CA ARG A 390 -7.72 35.44 19.73
C ARG A 390 -7.51 34.59 21.01
N GLU A 391 -8.57 34.09 21.64
CA GLU A 391 -8.51 33.25 22.85
C GLU A 391 -8.59 31.72 22.61
N LYS A 392 -8.81 31.25 21.38
CA LYS A 392 -9.08 29.82 21.08
C LYS A 392 -7.85 28.99 20.69
N LEU A 393 -6.76 29.65 20.26
CA LEU A 393 -5.56 29.01 19.71
C LEU A 393 -4.34 29.04 20.64
N SER A 394 -4.49 29.56 21.87
CA SER A 394 -3.38 29.89 22.75
C SER A 394 -2.47 28.71 23.08
N ARG A 395 -2.98 27.48 23.27
CA ARG A 395 -2.10 26.35 23.65
C ARG A 395 -1.28 25.77 22.50
N ILE A 396 -1.76 25.76 21.25
CA ILE A 396 -0.93 25.33 20.10
C ILE A 396 0.22 26.31 19.90
N HIS A 397 -0.08 27.61 19.98
CA HIS A 397 0.95 28.66 19.93
C HIS A 397 1.94 28.53 21.10
N ILE A 398 1.47 28.33 22.33
CA ILE A 398 2.33 28.09 23.50
C ILE A 398 3.18 26.85 23.29
N PHE A 399 2.60 25.73 22.84
CA PHE A 399 3.34 24.50 22.58
C PHE A 399 4.42 24.66 21.50
N PHE A 400 4.11 25.38 20.41
CA PHE A 400 5.08 25.68 19.36
C PHE A 400 6.22 26.55 19.90
N GLU A 401 5.86 27.59 20.66
CA GLU A 401 6.81 28.52 21.27
C GLU A 401 7.72 27.85 22.30
N GLU A 402 7.16 27.03 23.20
CA GLU A 402 7.89 26.23 24.19
C GLU A 402 8.82 25.22 23.52
N THR A 403 8.35 24.54 22.47
CA THR A 403 9.17 23.57 21.73
C THR A 403 10.32 24.24 20.99
N LEU A 404 10.07 25.37 20.31
CA LEU A 404 11.12 26.14 19.63
C LEU A 404 12.15 26.69 20.63
N ARG A 405 11.71 27.18 21.79
CA ARG A 405 12.61 27.63 22.87
C ARG A 405 13.44 26.50 23.46
N TYR A 406 12.83 25.34 23.69
CA TYR A 406 13.54 24.14 24.15
C TYR A 406 14.65 23.77 23.15
N TRP A 407 14.34 23.68 21.86
CA TRP A 407 15.32 23.35 20.84
C TRP A 407 16.40 24.41 20.67
N PHE A 408 16.04 25.70 20.76
CA PHE A 408 17.00 26.79 20.79
C PHE A 408 17.99 26.65 21.96
N GLY A 409 17.51 26.33 23.17
CA GLY A 409 18.35 26.06 24.34
C GLY A 409 19.27 24.85 24.12
N GLN A 410 18.71 23.72 23.69
CA GLN A 410 19.45 22.49 23.45
C GLN A 410 20.57 22.64 22.41
N ILE A 411 20.34 23.41 21.33
CA ILE A 411 21.36 23.65 20.30
C ILE A 411 22.47 24.56 20.83
N ASN A 412 22.14 25.59 21.64
CA ASN A 412 23.14 26.43 22.27
C ASN A 412 24.02 25.66 23.27
N GLU A 413 23.43 24.80 24.11
CA GLU A 413 24.20 23.92 25.00
C GLU A 413 25.14 22.97 24.23
N ALA A 414 24.71 22.49 23.05
CA ALA A 414 25.53 21.64 22.19
C ALA A 414 26.71 22.40 21.57
N ILE A 415 26.51 23.67 21.18
CA ILE A 415 27.58 24.56 20.69
C ILE A 415 28.63 24.80 21.78
N GLU A 416 28.19 24.88 23.04
CA GLU A 416 29.07 25.07 24.21
C GLU A 416 29.81 23.79 24.65
N GLY A 417 29.63 22.66 23.95
CA GLY A 417 30.39 21.43 24.16
C GLY A 417 29.81 20.45 25.20
N ASN A 418 28.63 20.75 25.75
CA ASN A 418 27.93 19.87 26.70
C ASN A 418 26.93 18.97 25.96
N LEU A 419 27.42 17.95 25.25
CA LEU A 419 26.54 17.03 24.52
C LEU A 419 25.96 15.96 25.44
N SER A 420 24.63 15.97 25.65
CA SER A 420 23.91 14.80 26.16
C SER A 420 23.43 13.93 24.99
N PRO A 421 23.56 12.58 25.05
CA PRO A 421 23.09 11.68 23.98
C PRO A 421 21.56 11.65 23.79
N ILE A 422 20.80 12.36 24.64
CA ILE A 422 19.33 12.48 24.58
C ILE A 422 18.89 13.54 23.55
N LEU A 423 19.82 14.33 23.01
CA LEU A 423 19.56 15.54 22.23
C LEU A 423 18.81 15.30 20.90
N PHE A 424 19.00 14.15 20.24
CA PHE A 424 18.49 13.89 18.88
C PHE A 424 17.58 12.65 18.79
N GLN A 425 16.69 12.46 19.76
CA GLN A 425 15.65 11.45 19.63
C GLN A 425 14.73 11.78 18.43
N GLN A 426 14.55 10.80 17.53
CA GLN A 426 13.85 10.94 16.26
C GLN A 426 12.44 11.55 16.41
N ASN A 427 11.69 11.15 17.44
CA ASN A 427 10.34 11.63 17.69
C ASN A 427 10.31 13.13 18.03
N LYS A 428 11.30 13.63 18.79
CA LYS A 428 11.39 15.06 19.15
C LYS A 428 11.76 15.93 17.94
N LEU A 429 12.61 15.40 17.04
CA LEU A 429 12.97 16.07 15.78
C LEU A 429 11.79 16.09 14.79
N ALA A 430 11.00 15.01 14.73
CA ALA A 430 9.78 14.96 13.93
C ALA A 430 8.76 16.00 14.39
N VAL A 431 8.61 16.20 15.70
CA VAL A 431 7.80 17.28 16.28
C VAL A 431 8.32 18.66 15.87
N LEU A 432 9.63 18.92 15.98
CA LEU A 432 10.23 20.20 15.54
C LEU A 432 9.97 20.47 14.05
N TRP A 433 10.18 19.46 13.21
CA TRP A 433 9.92 19.56 11.76
C TRP A 433 8.45 19.85 11.46
N GLY A 434 7.54 19.16 12.16
CA GLY A 434 6.11 19.39 12.09
C GLY A 434 5.71 20.82 12.43
N ILE A 435 6.31 21.39 13.47
CA ILE A 435 6.07 22.77 13.89
C ILE A 435 6.54 23.75 12.83
N ILE A 436 7.78 23.59 12.31
CA ILE A 436 8.35 24.49 11.30
C ILE A 436 7.51 24.49 10.02
N ARG A 437 7.05 23.33 9.55
CA ARG A 437 6.22 23.23 8.33
C ARG A 437 4.82 23.81 8.52
N CYS A 438 4.24 23.61 9.70
CA CYS A 438 2.94 24.20 10.02
C CYS A 438 3.02 25.72 10.23
N PHE A 439 4.19 26.25 10.60
CA PHE A 439 4.41 27.64 11.02
C PHE A 439 4.00 28.68 9.98
N SER A 440 4.28 28.45 8.70
CA SER A 440 3.93 29.36 7.59
C SER A 440 2.42 29.56 7.41
N HIS A 441 1.60 28.73 8.05
CA HIS A 441 0.15 28.76 7.95
C HIS A 441 -0.55 29.46 9.13
N PHE A 442 0.21 29.97 10.12
CA PHE A 442 -0.33 30.72 11.27
C PHE A 442 -0.23 32.24 11.05
N THR A 443 -1.30 32.97 11.39
CA THR A 443 -1.48 34.40 11.06
C THR A 443 -0.67 35.37 11.93
N ASP A 444 -0.12 34.93 13.07
CA ASP A 444 0.74 35.71 13.96
C ASP A 444 2.25 35.59 13.60
N ALA A 445 2.56 35.52 12.31
CA ALA A 445 3.91 35.37 11.77
C ALA A 445 4.91 36.44 12.25
N LYS A 446 4.46 37.63 12.69
CA LYS A 446 5.36 38.72 13.11
C LYS A 446 6.01 38.52 14.48
N ALA A 447 5.30 37.96 15.47
CA ALA A 447 5.84 37.78 16.82
C ALA A 447 6.67 36.50 16.94
N HIS A 448 6.33 35.45 16.19
CA HIS A 448 7.04 34.18 16.20
C HIS A 448 8.20 34.14 15.17
N SER A 449 8.21 35.01 14.16
CA SER A 449 9.31 35.11 13.18
C SER A 449 10.66 35.35 13.84
N SER A 450 10.73 36.05 14.98
CA SER A 450 11.99 36.23 15.71
C SER A 450 12.53 34.91 16.25
N LEU A 451 11.70 34.10 16.92
CA LEU A 451 12.12 32.80 17.48
C LEU A 451 12.55 31.79 16.41
N LEU A 452 11.86 31.78 15.27
CA LEU A 452 12.27 30.94 14.14
C LEU A 452 13.60 31.41 13.55
N MET A 453 13.78 32.73 13.38
CA MET A 453 15.04 33.32 12.93
C MET A 453 16.18 33.08 13.91
N ASP A 454 15.92 33.15 15.22
CA ASP A 454 16.88 32.86 16.27
C ASP A 454 17.29 31.37 16.25
N LEU A 455 16.35 30.46 16.05
CA LEU A 455 16.62 29.04 15.85
C LEU A 455 17.48 28.79 14.61
N ILE A 456 17.13 29.41 13.47
CA ILE A 456 17.89 29.32 12.21
C ILE A 456 19.32 29.83 12.41
N ASN A 457 19.49 31.00 13.02
CA ASN A 457 20.80 31.58 13.30
C ASN A 457 21.65 30.71 14.24
N THR A 458 21.00 29.99 15.17
CA THR A 458 21.69 29.08 16.11
C THR A 458 22.07 27.77 15.44
N MET A 459 21.24 27.24 14.54
CA MET A 459 21.60 26.12 13.67
C MET A 459 22.78 26.46 12.76
N ASP A 460 22.81 27.68 12.19
CA ASP A 460 23.94 28.18 11.41
C ASP A 460 25.24 28.18 12.24
N LYS A 461 25.18 28.60 13.51
CA LYS A 461 26.35 28.55 14.43
C LYS A 461 26.78 27.13 14.76
N LEU A 462 25.85 26.19 14.98
CA LEU A 462 26.15 24.77 15.21
C LEU A 462 26.93 24.16 14.03
N MET A 463 26.57 24.52 12.79
CA MET A 463 27.27 24.03 11.60
C MET A 463 28.69 24.59 11.44
N MET A 464 29.02 25.70 12.11
CA MET A 464 30.36 26.32 12.07
C MET A 464 31.31 25.73 13.13
N VAL A 465 30.79 24.95 14.09
CA VAL A 465 31.63 24.22 15.06
C VAL A 465 32.28 23.03 14.34
N GLU A 466 33.61 22.92 14.41
CA GLU A 466 34.41 21.97 13.62
C GLU A 466 33.86 20.53 13.63
N SER A 467 33.80 19.98 12.41
CA SER A 467 33.26 18.69 11.96
C SER A 467 33.69 17.39 12.69
N SER A 468 34.54 17.44 13.70
CA SER A 468 35.06 16.23 14.37
C SER A 468 34.07 15.57 15.35
N LEU A 469 33.06 16.31 15.84
CA LEU A 469 32.05 15.74 16.77
C LEU A 469 30.75 15.27 16.10
N LEU A 470 30.38 15.81 14.93
CA LEU A 470 29.14 15.45 14.22
C LEU A 470 29.21 14.11 13.48
N PHE A 471 30.40 13.54 13.30
CA PHE A 471 30.60 12.32 12.50
C PHE A 471 30.19 11.02 13.22
N TYR A 472 30.08 11.03 14.56
CA TYR A 472 30.01 9.79 15.33
C TYR A 472 28.61 9.36 15.82
N GLN A 473 27.55 10.15 15.65
CA GLN A 473 26.25 9.79 16.25
C GLN A 473 24.97 9.99 15.41
N THR A 474 25.00 10.44 14.15
CA THR A 474 23.74 10.85 13.48
C THR A 474 23.65 10.58 11.97
N GLU A 475 23.59 9.31 11.56
CA GLU A 475 23.10 8.97 10.20
C GLU A 475 21.62 9.35 10.02
N ASN A 476 20.80 9.31 11.07
CA ASN A 476 19.36 9.62 11.00
C ASN A 476 19.00 11.11 11.23
N ALA A 477 19.75 11.86 12.05
CA ALA A 477 19.46 13.29 12.26
C ALA A 477 19.86 14.14 11.04
N ASN A 478 20.85 13.69 10.27
CA ASN A 478 21.27 14.33 9.03
C ASN A 478 20.12 14.46 8.02
N PHE A 479 19.21 13.47 7.93
CA PHE A 479 18.09 13.50 6.98
C PHE A 479 17.05 14.59 7.29
N ILE A 480 16.77 14.86 8.57
CA ILE A 480 15.80 15.90 8.98
C ILE A 480 16.44 17.30 8.89
N PHE A 481 17.72 17.43 9.29
CA PHE A 481 18.48 18.67 9.11
C PHE A 481 18.69 19.02 7.62
N GLN A 482 18.90 18.03 6.75
CA GLN A 482 18.98 18.21 5.29
C GLN A 482 17.67 18.71 4.66
N ASN A 483 16.50 18.39 5.25
CA ASN A 483 15.20 18.88 4.80
C ASN A 483 14.83 20.26 5.38
N MET A 484 15.28 20.60 6.60
CA MET A 484 15.13 21.96 7.19
C MET A 484 15.90 23.04 6.43
N LEU A 485 16.98 22.65 5.78
CA LEU A 485 17.89 23.54 5.07
C LEU A 485 17.41 24.00 3.67
N VAL A 486 16.21 23.60 3.25
CA VAL A 486 15.63 23.92 1.93
C VAL A 486 15.29 25.42 1.76
N GLU A 487 15.20 26.22 2.84
CA GLU A 487 14.93 27.66 2.75
C GLU A 487 16.16 28.54 2.44
N ARG A 488 17.38 28.00 2.32
CA ARG A 488 18.57 28.74 1.85
C ARG A 488 19.34 28.00 0.73
N CYS A 489 18.63 27.69 -0.36
CA CYS A 489 19.08 26.94 -1.54
C CYS A 489 20.25 27.52 -2.37
N TRP A 490 21.08 28.44 -1.87
CA TRP A 490 22.26 28.93 -2.59
C TRP A 490 23.61 28.46 -2.00
N MET A 491 23.69 28.22 -0.68
CA MET A 491 24.89 27.62 -0.07
C MET A 491 24.87 26.09 -0.03
N LEU A 492 23.69 25.46 0.00
CA LEU A 492 23.58 24.03 -0.31
C LEU A 492 23.73 23.73 -1.79
N TRP A 493 23.50 24.69 -2.68
CA TRP A 493 23.80 24.55 -4.10
C TRP A 493 25.28 24.23 -4.31
N THR A 494 26.19 24.95 -3.64
CA THR A 494 27.64 24.69 -3.73
C THR A 494 28.07 23.40 -3.00
N TYR A 495 27.34 22.97 -1.97
CA TYR A 495 27.64 21.75 -1.22
C TYR A 495 27.08 20.46 -1.86
N LEU A 496 25.86 20.48 -2.42
CA LEU A 496 25.23 19.37 -3.15
C LEU A 496 25.93 19.06 -4.48
N LEU A 497 26.70 20.01 -5.00
CA LEU A 497 27.58 19.85 -6.16
C LEU A 497 28.77 18.89 -5.92
N LYS A 498 28.97 18.40 -4.69
CA LYS A 498 29.97 17.36 -4.37
C LYS A 498 29.45 15.93 -4.43
N ILE A 499 28.14 15.68 -4.54
CA ILE A 499 27.60 14.32 -4.50
C ILE A 499 27.17 13.90 -5.91
N TYR A 500 28.11 13.30 -6.61
CA TYR A 500 27.91 12.69 -7.92
C TYR A 500 27.16 11.36 -7.72
N VAL A 501 26.03 11.19 -8.44
CA VAL A 501 25.05 10.08 -8.32
C VAL A 501 23.92 10.35 -7.30
N MET A 502 22.89 11.08 -7.77
CA MET A 502 21.61 11.20 -7.08
C MET A 502 20.56 10.25 -7.71
N PRO A 503 19.81 9.46 -6.92
CA PRO A 503 18.62 8.73 -7.38
C PRO A 503 17.61 9.66 -8.07
N LYS A 504 16.81 9.10 -8.98
CA LYS A 504 15.87 9.86 -9.81
C LYS A 504 14.88 10.67 -8.94
N GLU A 505 14.43 10.09 -7.83
CA GLU A 505 13.48 10.69 -6.88
C GLU A 505 14.06 11.95 -6.22
N ILE A 506 15.36 11.93 -5.91
CA ILE A 506 16.06 13.06 -5.29
C ILE A 506 16.25 14.18 -6.32
N ARG A 507 16.71 13.85 -7.53
CA ARG A 507 16.85 14.85 -8.61
C ARG A 507 15.54 15.55 -8.93
N LEU A 508 14.44 14.80 -8.97
CA LEU A 508 13.11 15.36 -9.23
C LEU A 508 12.65 16.28 -8.11
N SER A 509 12.82 15.89 -6.85
CA SER A 509 12.49 16.72 -5.70
C SER A 509 13.32 18.02 -5.67
N THR A 510 14.62 17.92 -5.97
CA THR A 510 15.50 19.09 -6.12
C THR A 510 15.00 20.03 -7.23
N LEU A 511 14.66 19.52 -8.41
CA LEU A 511 14.14 20.33 -9.51
C LEU A 511 12.80 21.00 -9.17
N ARG A 512 11.91 20.32 -8.43
CA ARG A 512 10.65 20.91 -7.96
C ARG A 512 10.87 22.10 -7.04
N ILE A 513 11.83 21.99 -6.13
CA ILE A 513 12.24 23.09 -5.24
C ILE A 513 12.82 24.24 -6.06
N LEU A 514 13.75 23.95 -6.99
CA LEU A 514 14.38 24.98 -7.82
C LEU A 514 13.37 25.76 -8.68
N CYS A 515 12.41 25.06 -9.29
CA CYS A 515 11.35 25.71 -10.06
C CYS A 515 10.41 26.57 -9.21
N TYR A 516 10.29 26.29 -7.90
CA TYR A 516 9.42 27.04 -7.00
C TYR A 516 10.03 28.40 -6.59
N TYR A 517 11.35 28.45 -6.36
CA TYR A 517 12.04 29.65 -5.86
C TYR A 517 12.56 30.60 -6.95
N GLU A 518 12.56 30.18 -8.21
CA GLU A 518 13.05 30.98 -9.34
C GLU A 518 12.30 32.32 -9.58
N PRO A 519 10.95 32.39 -9.48
CA PRO A 519 10.23 33.66 -9.62
C PRO A 519 10.61 34.67 -8.52
N ILE A 520 10.90 34.18 -7.31
CA ILE A 520 11.18 34.99 -6.11
C ILE A 520 12.55 35.68 -6.23
N TYR A 521 13.53 35.00 -6.84
CA TYR A 521 14.87 35.55 -7.10
C TYR A 521 14.87 36.61 -8.22
N TYR A 522 14.06 36.40 -9.27
CA TYR A 522 13.95 37.34 -10.39
C TYR A 522 13.32 38.69 -9.97
N GLU A 523 12.37 38.66 -9.03
CA GLU A 523 11.78 39.89 -8.45
C GLU A 523 12.74 40.66 -7.54
N HIS A 524 13.66 39.98 -6.84
CA HIS A 524 14.70 40.65 -6.03
C HIS A 524 15.78 41.29 -6.91
N SER A 525 16.21 40.62 -7.98
CA SER A 525 17.19 41.15 -8.93
C SER A 525 16.70 42.41 -9.68
N LYS A 526 15.41 42.47 -10.04
CA LYS A 526 14.81 43.68 -10.64
C LYS A 526 14.73 44.87 -9.68
N LYS A 527 14.55 44.62 -8.38
CA LYS A 527 14.50 45.69 -7.36
C LYS A 527 15.88 46.28 -7.06
N GLU A 528 16.95 45.50 -7.19
CA GLU A 528 18.33 46.00 -7.05
C GLU A 528 18.79 46.80 -8.28
N GLN A 529 18.37 46.43 -9.49
CA GLN A 529 18.73 47.16 -10.72
C GLN A 529 17.97 48.48 -10.94
N ALA A 530 16.80 48.67 -10.31
CA ALA A 530 15.98 49.87 -10.49
C ALA A 530 16.45 51.09 -9.68
N VAL A 531 17.49 50.97 -8.86
CA VAL A 531 17.98 52.05 -7.98
C VAL A 531 19.06 52.92 -8.63
N ASP A 532 19.75 52.43 -9.67
CA ASP A 532 20.86 53.13 -10.33
C ASP A 532 20.66 53.25 -11.85
N SER A 533 19.75 54.13 -12.31
CA SER A 533 19.91 54.90 -13.57
C SER A 533 18.68 55.76 -13.88
N ASN A 534 18.64 56.99 -13.35
CA ASN A 534 17.87 58.08 -13.94
C ASN A 534 18.75 58.80 -14.98
N THR A 535 18.67 58.42 -16.26
CA THR A 535 19.01 59.34 -17.35
C THR A 535 18.25 58.97 -18.62
N ILE A 536 17.51 59.96 -19.13
CA ILE A 536 16.69 59.93 -20.34
C ILE A 536 17.58 59.76 -21.57
N ILE A 537 17.33 58.73 -22.39
CA ILE A 537 17.59 58.75 -23.83
C ILE A 537 16.43 58.03 -24.53
N ASP A 538 15.82 58.77 -25.45
CA ASP A 538 14.79 58.36 -26.40
C ASP A 538 15.40 57.54 -27.55
N VAL A 539 14.55 56.76 -28.23
CA VAL A 539 14.71 56.05 -29.52
C VAL A 539 14.72 54.51 -29.50
N CYS A 540 13.64 54.00 -30.10
CA CYS A 540 13.35 52.71 -30.73
C CYS A 540 13.05 51.49 -29.86
N GLU A 541 11.78 51.42 -29.47
CA GLU A 541 11.04 50.16 -29.32
C GLU A 541 11.22 49.26 -30.54
N THR A 542 11.64 48.01 -30.32
CA THR A 542 10.97 46.81 -30.86
C THR A 542 11.61 45.54 -30.27
N SER A 543 10.74 44.62 -29.83
CA SER A 543 10.97 43.20 -29.51
C SER A 543 11.60 42.83 -28.16
N HIS A 544 10.78 42.65 -27.12
CA HIS A 544 10.98 41.61 -26.09
C HIS A 544 9.62 41.20 -25.50
N ALA A 545 8.97 40.21 -26.10
CA ALA A 545 7.94 39.43 -25.46
C ALA A 545 8.62 38.17 -24.88
N ASP A 546 9.12 38.24 -23.65
CA ASP A 546 9.70 37.10 -22.97
C ASP A 546 8.58 36.15 -22.51
N ASP A 547 8.47 35.03 -23.23
CA ASP A 547 7.56 33.93 -22.95
C ASP A 547 7.99 33.16 -21.67
N PRO A 548 7.15 33.09 -20.62
CA PRO A 548 7.44 32.37 -19.38
C PRO A 548 7.56 30.84 -19.55
N HIS A 549 7.31 30.30 -20.76
CA HIS A 549 7.42 28.87 -21.08
C HIS A 549 8.83 28.36 -21.40
N ASN A 550 9.87 29.20 -21.40
CA ASN A 550 11.23 28.81 -21.82
C ASN A 550 12.25 28.68 -20.69
N ASN A 551 11.76 28.43 -19.48
CA ASN A 551 12.61 28.24 -18.32
C ASN A 551 13.23 26.83 -18.32
N VAL A 552 14.56 26.78 -18.32
CA VAL A 552 15.36 25.56 -18.41
C VAL A 552 15.13 24.61 -17.24
N LEU A 553 14.83 25.12 -16.05
CA LEU A 553 14.51 24.30 -14.88
C LEU A 553 13.19 23.53 -15.09
N ASN A 554 12.19 24.17 -15.70
CA ASN A 554 10.94 23.51 -16.07
C ASN A 554 11.13 22.44 -17.15
N LEU A 555 12.05 22.65 -18.10
CA LEU A 555 12.39 21.64 -19.11
C LEU A 555 13.06 20.41 -18.47
N LEU A 556 14.01 20.62 -17.55
CA LEU A 556 14.67 19.54 -16.81
C LEU A 556 13.68 18.79 -15.89
N ARG A 557 12.78 19.51 -15.21
CA ARG A 557 11.71 18.91 -14.40
C ARG A 557 10.80 18.04 -15.26
N ALA A 558 10.36 18.54 -16.42
CA ALA A 558 9.50 17.78 -17.33
C ALA A 558 10.18 16.50 -17.87
N ILE A 559 11.50 16.53 -18.08
CA ILE A 559 12.28 15.34 -18.47
C ILE A 559 12.22 14.27 -17.36
N GLU A 560 12.43 14.67 -16.10
CA GLU A 560 12.47 13.72 -14.98
C GLU A 560 11.08 13.21 -14.55
N GLU A 561 10.03 14.04 -14.62
CA GLU A 561 8.64 13.65 -14.32
C GLU A 561 8.05 12.68 -15.34
N THR A 562 8.56 12.70 -16.57
CA THR A 562 8.03 11.83 -17.62
C THR A 562 8.41 10.37 -17.34
N PRO A 563 7.44 9.43 -17.25
CA PRO A 563 7.73 8.02 -17.07
C PRO A 563 8.48 7.49 -18.31
N LEU A 564 9.52 6.70 -18.12
CA LEU A 564 10.36 6.21 -19.21
C LEU A 564 9.71 5.00 -19.89
N SER A 565 9.26 5.20 -21.13
CA SER A 565 8.68 4.16 -21.99
C SER A 565 8.98 4.47 -23.45
N ILE A 566 8.77 3.49 -24.35
CA ILE A 566 8.91 3.71 -25.79
C ILE A 566 7.94 4.80 -26.27
N ALA A 567 6.70 4.83 -25.75
CA ALA A 567 5.68 5.81 -26.12
C ALA A 567 6.03 7.26 -25.72
N THR A 568 6.70 7.43 -24.57
CA THR A 568 7.07 8.74 -24.03
C THR A 568 8.47 9.22 -24.46
N SER A 569 9.29 8.32 -25.02
CA SER A 569 10.68 8.60 -25.45
C SER A 569 10.77 9.83 -26.37
N ARG A 570 9.92 9.91 -27.40
CA ARG A 570 9.90 11.04 -28.37
C ARG A 570 9.68 12.39 -27.68
N ARG A 571 8.81 12.44 -26.66
CA ARG A 571 8.55 13.68 -25.90
C ARG A 571 9.79 14.11 -25.12
N VAL A 572 10.48 13.19 -24.46
CA VAL A 572 11.71 13.49 -23.71
C VAL A 572 12.83 13.95 -24.64
N ILE A 573 12.97 13.31 -25.81
CA ILE A 573 13.95 13.72 -26.84
C ILE A 573 13.70 15.18 -27.27
N LEU A 574 12.45 15.56 -27.54
CA LEU A 574 12.11 16.94 -27.90
C LEU A 574 12.46 17.95 -26.79
N LEU A 575 12.31 17.58 -25.52
CA LEU A 575 12.69 18.44 -24.39
C LEU A 575 14.21 18.61 -24.31
N ILE A 576 14.98 17.53 -24.50
CA ILE A 576 16.46 17.59 -24.57
C ILE A 576 16.90 18.49 -25.74
N SER A 577 16.29 18.33 -26.92
CA SER A 577 16.59 19.16 -28.10
C SER A 577 16.26 20.64 -27.86
N LYS A 578 15.21 20.97 -27.10
CA LYS A 578 14.91 22.36 -26.72
C LYS A 578 16.01 22.97 -25.85
N ILE A 579 16.51 22.23 -24.87
CA ILE A 579 17.66 22.66 -24.05
C ILE A 579 18.89 22.88 -24.94
N GLN A 580 19.21 21.94 -25.82
CA GLN A 580 20.34 22.03 -26.75
C GLN A 580 20.24 23.24 -27.69
N MET A 581 19.05 23.52 -28.23
CA MET A 581 18.81 24.72 -29.06
C MET A 581 18.98 26.01 -28.26
N GLY A 582 18.54 26.03 -26.99
CA GLY A 582 18.74 27.17 -26.10
C GLY A 582 20.22 27.42 -25.81
N LEU A 583 21.00 26.36 -25.57
CA LEU A 583 22.45 26.43 -25.39
C LEU A 583 23.14 26.98 -26.64
N SER A 584 22.82 26.41 -27.81
CA SER A 584 23.42 26.78 -29.09
C SER A 584 23.17 28.25 -29.45
N ALA A 585 21.98 28.74 -29.10
CA ALA A 585 21.56 30.12 -29.36
C ALA A 585 22.00 31.11 -28.28
N HIS A 586 22.73 30.68 -27.24
CA HIS A 586 23.15 31.51 -26.10
C HIS A 586 21.98 32.23 -25.40
N ARG A 587 20.79 31.59 -25.37
CA ARG A 587 19.56 32.12 -24.78
C ARG A 587 19.33 31.68 -23.33
N ILE A 588 20.27 30.94 -22.76
CA ILE A 588 20.17 30.41 -21.39
C ILE A 588 21.19 31.14 -20.52
N ALA A 589 20.74 31.67 -19.38
CA ALA A 589 21.64 32.37 -18.46
C ALA A 589 22.71 31.43 -17.88
N GLU A 590 23.93 31.95 -17.76
CA GLU A 590 25.14 31.21 -17.36
C GLU A 590 24.98 30.49 -16.00
N GLN A 591 24.20 31.05 -15.08
CA GLN A 591 23.91 30.47 -13.76
C GLN A 591 23.28 29.06 -13.83
N TYR A 592 22.61 28.73 -14.94
CA TYR A 592 21.96 27.43 -15.11
C TYR A 592 22.89 26.36 -15.72
N MET A 593 24.07 26.72 -16.25
CA MET A 593 24.99 25.78 -16.93
C MET A 593 25.41 24.59 -16.04
N PRO A 594 25.81 24.82 -14.77
CA PRO A 594 25.88 23.79 -13.72
C PRO A 594 24.74 22.77 -13.67
N VAL A 595 23.51 23.24 -13.68
CA VAL A 595 22.31 22.42 -13.47
C VAL A 595 22.00 21.62 -14.71
N ILE A 596 22.20 22.22 -15.88
CA ILE A 596 22.04 21.55 -17.17
C ILE A 596 23.06 20.41 -17.28
N LEU A 597 24.32 20.64 -16.90
CA LEU A 597 25.33 19.59 -16.89
C LEU A 597 24.87 18.38 -16.06
N ASN A 598 24.44 18.62 -14.83
CA ASN A 598 24.00 17.57 -13.92
C ASN A 598 22.70 16.89 -14.38
N GLY A 599 21.76 17.65 -14.92
CA GLY A 599 20.50 17.13 -15.46
C GLY A 599 20.73 16.21 -16.67
N ILE A 600 21.60 16.62 -17.59
CA ILE A 600 21.95 15.81 -18.76
C ILE A 600 22.78 14.58 -18.37
N ILE A 601 23.73 14.70 -17.43
CA ILE A 601 24.44 13.54 -16.88
C ILE A 601 23.48 12.55 -16.20
N GLY A 602 22.49 13.07 -15.46
CA GLY A 602 21.43 12.29 -14.80
C GLY A 602 20.67 11.36 -15.75
N ILE A 603 20.50 11.75 -17.02
CA ILE A 603 19.82 10.93 -18.03
C ILE A 603 20.58 9.63 -18.31
N PHE A 604 21.91 9.64 -18.28
CA PHE A 604 22.71 8.42 -18.51
C PHE A 604 22.60 7.41 -17.36
N HIS A 605 22.22 7.85 -16.16
CA HIS A 605 21.93 6.95 -15.03
C HIS A 605 20.56 6.27 -15.15
N ASN A 606 19.68 6.79 -16.00
CA ASN A 606 18.45 6.09 -16.36
C ASN A 606 18.83 4.97 -17.34
N ARG A 607 18.53 3.71 -16.98
CA ARG A 607 18.82 2.50 -17.80
C ARG A 607 17.93 2.42 -19.06
N PHE A 608 17.94 3.47 -19.89
CA PHE A 608 17.07 3.62 -21.06
C PHE A 608 17.83 4.26 -22.23
N SER A 609 18.38 3.40 -23.10
CA SER A 609 19.33 3.76 -24.15
C SER A 609 18.78 4.71 -25.24
N TYR A 610 17.47 4.74 -25.46
CA TYR A 610 16.82 5.64 -26.44
C TYR A 610 17.10 7.13 -26.19
N LEU A 611 17.49 7.51 -24.97
CA LEU A 611 17.77 8.90 -24.60
C LEU A 611 19.27 9.24 -24.60
N TRP A 612 20.16 8.25 -24.72
CA TRP A 612 21.59 8.47 -24.58
C TRP A 612 22.19 9.29 -25.72
N ASN A 613 21.80 9.01 -26.98
CA ASN A 613 22.31 9.77 -28.13
C ASN A 613 21.89 11.27 -28.07
N PRO A 614 20.60 11.61 -27.87
CA PRO A 614 20.19 13.01 -27.71
C PRO A 614 20.84 13.71 -26.51
N ALA A 615 21.00 13.00 -25.37
CA ALA A 615 21.69 13.53 -24.20
C ALA A 615 23.18 13.80 -24.49
N LEU A 616 23.85 12.93 -25.25
CA LEU A 616 25.25 13.07 -25.63
C LEU A 616 25.48 14.25 -26.58
N GLU A 617 24.60 14.42 -27.55
CA GLU A 617 24.62 15.58 -28.45
C GLU A 617 24.45 16.90 -27.68
N CYS A 618 23.49 16.94 -26.74
CA CYS A 618 23.28 18.09 -25.87
C CYS A 618 24.49 18.37 -24.96
N LEU A 619 25.07 17.33 -24.35
CA LEU A 619 26.27 17.43 -23.51
C LEU A 619 27.48 17.95 -24.31
N THR A 620 27.63 17.51 -25.56
CA THR A 620 28.71 17.96 -26.45
C THR A 620 28.62 19.46 -26.72
N VAL A 621 27.41 19.97 -26.98
CA VAL A 621 27.18 21.41 -27.17
C VAL A 621 27.50 22.19 -25.90
N LEU A 622 27.03 21.71 -24.74
CA LEU A 622 27.28 22.34 -23.44
C LEU A 622 28.77 22.45 -23.14
N ILE A 623 29.53 21.36 -23.29
CA ILE A 623 30.96 21.33 -23.01
C ILE A 623 31.73 22.20 -24.01
N ARG A 624 31.37 22.15 -25.31
CA ARG A 624 32.08 22.90 -26.35
C ARG A 624 31.92 24.41 -26.20
N GLN A 625 30.74 24.90 -25.80
CA GLN A 625 30.45 26.32 -25.72
C GLN A 625 30.70 26.92 -24.34
N TYR A 626 30.50 26.16 -23.26
CA TYR A 626 30.56 26.66 -21.87
C TYR A 626 31.65 25.97 -21.04
N SER A 627 32.73 25.49 -21.68
CA SER A 627 33.81 24.71 -21.06
C SER A 627 34.33 25.31 -19.74
N ARG A 628 34.58 26.63 -19.70
CA ARG A 628 35.08 27.34 -18.50
C ARG A 628 34.21 27.15 -17.26
N MET A 629 32.91 26.90 -17.43
CA MET A 629 31.94 26.78 -16.32
C MET A 629 31.68 25.33 -15.89
N VAL A 630 31.82 24.38 -16.82
CA VAL A 630 31.36 22.99 -16.63
C VAL A 630 32.49 21.96 -16.65
N TRP A 631 33.68 22.30 -17.16
CA TRP A 631 34.76 21.35 -17.40
C TRP A 631 35.27 20.66 -16.13
N ASP A 632 35.60 21.43 -15.09
CA ASP A 632 36.11 20.87 -13.82
C ASP A 632 35.11 19.89 -13.18
N ARG A 633 33.81 20.15 -13.36
CA ARG A 633 32.74 19.30 -12.83
C ARG A 633 32.55 18.04 -13.67
N PHE A 634 32.71 18.17 -14.98
CA PHE A 634 32.65 17.05 -15.90
C PHE A 634 33.85 16.10 -15.74
N VAL A 635 35.06 16.62 -15.56
CA VAL A 635 36.27 15.83 -15.30
C VAL A 635 36.13 15.03 -13.99
N LYS A 636 35.68 15.67 -12.91
CA LYS A 636 35.40 14.98 -11.62
C LYS A 636 34.38 13.85 -11.75
N TYR A 637 33.35 14.01 -12.58
CA TYR A 637 32.40 12.94 -12.87
C TYR A 637 33.06 11.75 -13.55
N LEU A 638 33.95 11.99 -14.53
CA LEU A 638 34.69 10.93 -15.22
C LEU A 638 35.66 10.20 -14.29
N GLU A 639 36.37 10.93 -13.42
CA GLU A 639 37.25 10.36 -12.39
C GLU A 639 36.47 9.43 -11.43
N HIS A 640 35.28 9.85 -10.99
CA HIS A 640 34.40 8.99 -10.18
C HIS A 640 33.93 7.75 -10.95
N GLY A 641 33.54 7.91 -12.22
CA GLY A 641 33.17 6.79 -13.08
C GLY A 641 34.29 5.76 -13.21
N GLN A 642 35.54 6.22 -13.34
CA GLN A 642 36.73 5.36 -13.38
C GLN A 642 36.97 4.62 -12.05
N LEU A 643 36.80 5.28 -10.90
CA LEU A 643 36.92 4.65 -9.58
C LEU A 643 35.87 3.56 -9.36
N VAL A 644 34.61 3.81 -9.75
CA VAL A 644 33.52 2.82 -9.63
C VAL A 644 33.75 1.61 -10.54
N PHE A 645 34.32 1.83 -11.74
CA PHE A 645 34.66 0.74 -12.65
C PHE A 645 35.85 -0.08 -12.15
N SER A 646 36.86 0.57 -11.57
CA SER A 646 38.06 -0.07 -11.02
C SER A 646 37.80 -0.88 -9.75
N ASN A 647 36.75 -0.53 -8.97
CA ASN A 647 36.32 -1.28 -7.79
C ASN A 647 35.37 -2.47 -8.11
N LYS A 648 35.00 -2.67 -9.38
CA LYS A 648 34.09 -3.75 -9.83
C LYS A 648 34.76 -4.81 -10.72
N SER A 649 36.02 -4.61 -11.10
CA SER A 649 36.92 -5.62 -11.67
C SER A 649 37.73 -6.26 -10.57
#